data_AF-A0A665WWH6-F1
#
_entry.id   AF-A0A665WWH6-F1
#
_cell.length_a   1.000
_cell.length_b   1.000
_cell.length_c   1.000
_cell.angle_alpha   90.00
_cell.angle_beta   90.00
_cell.angle_gamma   90.00
#
_symmetry.space_group_name_H-M   'P 1'
#
loop_
_entity.id
_entity.type
_entity.pdbx_description
1 polymer ?
#
loop_
_entity_poly.entity_id
_entity_poly.type
_entity_poly.pdbx_seq_one_letter_code
_entity_poly.pdbx_strand_id
1 'polypeptide(L)'
;MYFIIVSLVLKTLMRCLSSTVDFIPHASMDTVHHMLLFGCQTPASTRSNCVPGTCEDEASILYAWARNAPPTKLPKDVGFKVGKDSGMSYFVLQIHYGDVSAFRDHHRDCSGLTLKMTSKPQPFIAGIYLLMSVDTIILPGKRVTNADIACEYTSYPIYPFAFRTHTHHLGKVVSGYRIRDGKWSLIGRQSPQLPQAFYPANEELNVKNGDTIAARCVFTGEGRTYKTYIGGTSEDEMCNFYIMYYMDSKHAIPYMSCIETGSKQLFRHIPAEASIPIRVSPAHMNSVVHMEHSAGTKTHIIPQKDSMLVFFYYHLEPVLAWPQSSLQLGQVSGLALDTNSNLVIFHRGDHHWGSNSFNSQARYLERSLGPIQQSTILIVDTAKGNILQASGRNMFYLPHGITTDKENNYWVTDVALHQVLKVSSDGRDTILLALGEAFTPGSDSKHFCQPTDVAVDPKSGEIFVSDGYCNTRILRFSPKGQYLSEWGAETGNFSRVPHSLVFLADRQEVCVADRENGRIQCFIAETGEFVKEIKKDEFGGEVFAITYNGLLFAVNGDSPYHSAPIRGFIINYSSKDILDTFSPNKKEFKMPHDIVETRDGSIFVGDADSKTVFKFTEKLHRSVKKAGIQVQELQGEIWRVLGTLNLGNFFASHKGYSRQGFDQLSTESSDQEHNDEDSSDSDNEEYSALPPPQSS
;
A
#
# COMPACT_ATOMS: atom_id res chain seq x y z
N MET A 1 -28.34 5.31 -8.96
CA MET A 1 -26.88 5.35 -8.68
C MET A 1 -26.19 4.46 -9.73
N TYR A 2 -25.07 4.87 -10.34
CA TYR A 2 -24.39 4.04 -11.36
C TYR A 2 -23.32 3.15 -10.69
N PHE A 3 -23.54 1.84 -10.69
CA PHE A 3 -22.57 0.85 -10.19
C PHE A 3 -21.59 0.47 -11.31
N ILE A 4 -20.34 0.20 -10.94
CA ILE A 4 -19.29 -0.24 -11.89
C ILE A 4 -18.75 -1.59 -11.42
N ILE A 5 -18.73 -2.58 -12.32
CA ILE A 5 -18.04 -3.87 -12.10
C ILE A 5 -16.79 -3.91 -12.98
N VAL A 6 -15.64 -4.25 -12.38
CA VAL A 6 -14.38 -4.49 -13.10
C VAL A 6 -13.90 -5.91 -12.86
N SER A 7 -13.57 -6.62 -13.94
CA SER A 7 -13.01 -7.99 -13.92
C SER A 7 -11.54 -7.98 -14.34
N LEU A 8 -10.68 -8.61 -13.54
CA LEU A 8 -9.24 -8.72 -13.71
C LEU A 8 -8.84 -10.19 -13.90
N VAL A 9 -8.08 -10.49 -14.95
CA VAL A 9 -7.77 -11.88 -15.35
C VAL A 9 -6.28 -12.15 -15.25
N LEU A 10 -5.87 -12.99 -14.29
CA LEU A 10 -4.48 -13.42 -14.12
C LEU A 10 -4.32 -14.88 -14.54
N LYS A 11 -3.44 -15.13 -15.52
CA LYS A 11 -3.00 -16.50 -15.83
C LYS A 11 -2.07 -17.00 -14.74
N THR A 12 -2.30 -18.20 -14.23
CA THR A 12 -1.32 -18.88 -13.36
C THR A 12 -0.10 -19.27 -14.21
N LEU A 13 0.90 -18.39 -14.27
CA LEU A 13 2.09 -18.57 -15.11
C LEU A 13 3.12 -19.56 -14.53
N MET A 14 2.78 -20.35 -13.52
CA MET A 14 3.79 -21.00 -12.69
C MET A 14 3.68 -22.52 -12.70
N ARG A 15 4.70 -23.17 -13.29
CA ARG A 15 4.83 -24.64 -13.38
C ARG A 15 5.16 -25.32 -12.04
N CYS A 16 5.41 -24.58 -10.95
CA CYS A 16 5.91 -25.12 -9.69
C CYS A 16 5.04 -24.84 -8.44
N LEU A 17 4.03 -23.95 -8.52
CA LEU A 17 3.15 -23.64 -7.38
C LEU A 17 1.92 -24.54 -7.39
N SER A 18 1.51 -25.01 -6.21
CA SER A 18 0.44 -26.02 -6.08
C SER A 18 -0.77 -25.55 -5.27
N SER A 19 -0.61 -24.62 -4.31
CA SER A 19 -1.70 -24.26 -3.39
C SER A 19 -1.73 -22.77 -3.01
N THR A 20 -2.92 -22.17 -2.92
CA THR A 20 -3.17 -20.86 -2.30
C THR A 20 -3.55 -21.06 -0.84
N VAL A 21 -2.84 -20.41 0.08
CA VAL A 21 -2.94 -20.64 1.54
C VAL A 21 -3.33 -19.40 2.34
N ASP A 22 -3.41 -18.23 1.71
CA ASP A 22 -3.90 -17.01 2.36
C ASP A 22 -4.38 -15.98 1.33
N PHE A 23 -5.29 -15.11 1.75
CA PHE A 23 -5.87 -14.04 0.95
C PHE A 23 -5.82 -12.73 1.74
N ILE A 24 -5.18 -11.70 1.17
CA ILE A 24 -5.07 -10.39 1.83
C ILE A 24 -5.78 -9.34 0.97
N PRO A 25 -6.98 -8.88 1.38
CA PRO A 25 -7.78 -7.94 0.61
C PRO A 25 -7.21 -6.52 0.67
N HIS A 26 -7.32 -5.84 -0.46
CA HIS A 26 -6.80 -4.50 -0.67
C HIS A 26 -7.91 -3.65 -1.29
N ALA A 27 -8.84 -3.12 -0.50
CA ALA A 27 -9.99 -2.38 -1.02
C ALA A 27 -9.92 -0.88 -0.66
N SER A 28 -10.26 -0.02 -1.61
CA SER A 28 -10.58 1.39 -1.35
C SER A 28 -11.93 1.45 -0.63
N MET A 29 -11.88 1.86 0.64
CA MET A 29 -13.06 1.88 1.51
C MET A 29 -14.06 2.97 1.16
N ASP A 30 -13.69 3.89 0.27
CA ASP A 30 -14.59 4.95 -0.19
C ASP A 30 -15.45 4.44 -1.35
N THR A 31 -14.89 3.64 -2.25
CA THR A 31 -15.53 3.25 -3.53
C THR A 31 -15.94 1.78 -3.62
N VAL A 32 -15.11 0.85 -3.12
CA VAL A 32 -15.36 -0.60 -3.28
C VAL A 32 -16.38 -1.10 -2.26
N HIS A 33 -17.43 -1.73 -2.77
CA HIS A 33 -18.48 -2.34 -1.99
C HIS A 33 -18.15 -3.80 -1.65
N HIS A 34 -17.75 -4.61 -2.64
CA HIS A 34 -17.28 -5.97 -2.44
C HIS A 34 -16.29 -6.42 -3.53
N MET A 35 -15.54 -7.50 -3.26
CA MET A 35 -14.62 -8.14 -4.21
C MET A 35 -14.78 -9.66 -4.17
N LEU A 36 -14.77 -10.32 -5.32
CA LEU A 36 -14.88 -11.78 -5.45
C LEU A 36 -13.72 -12.30 -6.29
N LEU A 37 -13.04 -13.35 -5.81
CA LEU A 37 -12.01 -14.06 -6.56
C LEU A 37 -12.54 -15.41 -7.01
N PHE A 38 -12.41 -15.69 -8.30
CA PHE A 38 -12.77 -16.96 -8.92
C PHE A 38 -11.53 -17.65 -9.50
N GLY A 39 -11.58 -18.99 -9.53
CA GLY A 39 -10.65 -19.84 -10.27
C GLY A 39 -11.38 -20.58 -11.39
N CYS A 40 -10.79 -20.61 -12.59
CA CYS A 40 -11.34 -21.34 -13.74
C CYS A 40 -10.26 -21.71 -14.78
N GLN A 41 -10.64 -22.46 -15.82
CA GLN A 41 -9.76 -22.85 -16.92
C GLN A 41 -9.69 -21.79 -18.01
N THR A 42 -10.81 -21.13 -18.31
CA THR A 42 -10.93 -20.18 -19.40
C THR A 42 -11.72 -18.95 -18.95
N PRO A 43 -11.07 -17.79 -18.78
CA PRO A 43 -11.76 -16.55 -18.44
C PRO A 43 -12.65 -16.10 -19.61
N ALA A 44 -13.80 -15.48 -19.32
CA ALA A 44 -14.76 -15.02 -20.34
C ALA A 44 -14.20 -13.95 -21.28
N SER A 45 -13.12 -13.29 -20.88
CA SER A 45 -12.39 -12.33 -21.71
C SER A 45 -10.90 -12.37 -21.40
N THR A 46 -10.08 -12.16 -22.43
CA THR A 46 -8.61 -12.00 -22.30
C THR A 46 -8.18 -10.53 -22.25
N ARG A 47 -9.13 -9.59 -22.41
CA ARG A 47 -8.92 -8.14 -22.28
C ARG A 47 -9.65 -7.63 -21.03
N SER A 48 -9.10 -6.60 -20.37
CA SER A 48 -9.67 -5.91 -19.21
C SER A 48 -10.89 -5.04 -19.57
N ASN A 49 -11.83 -5.58 -20.35
CA ASN A 49 -13.07 -4.91 -20.72
C ASN A 49 -14.23 -5.57 -19.97
N CYS A 50 -15.28 -4.80 -19.67
CA CYS A 50 -16.56 -5.29 -19.17
C CYS A 50 -17.24 -6.15 -20.25
N VAL A 51 -16.88 -7.44 -20.29
CA VAL A 51 -17.56 -8.45 -21.10
C VAL A 51 -18.50 -9.23 -20.17
N PRO A 52 -19.71 -9.62 -20.60
CA PRO A 52 -20.58 -10.46 -19.78
C PRO A 52 -19.89 -11.79 -19.45
N GLY A 53 -19.85 -12.13 -18.16
CA GLY A 53 -19.34 -13.41 -17.67
C GLY A 53 -18.00 -13.35 -16.97
N THR A 54 -17.84 -14.20 -15.95
CA THR A 54 -16.60 -14.34 -15.17
C THR A 54 -15.65 -15.33 -15.86
N CYS A 55 -16.15 -16.51 -16.22
CA CYS A 55 -15.44 -17.56 -16.93
C CYS A 55 -16.34 -18.16 -18.01
N GLU A 56 -15.76 -18.71 -19.08
CA GLU A 56 -16.50 -19.48 -20.09
C GLU A 56 -16.89 -20.86 -19.54
N ASP A 57 -16.07 -21.40 -18.63
CA ASP A 57 -16.29 -22.63 -17.88
C ASP A 57 -16.83 -22.37 -16.47
N GLU A 58 -17.02 -23.44 -15.69
CA GLU A 58 -17.56 -23.35 -14.33
C GLU A 58 -16.61 -22.57 -13.41
N ALA A 59 -17.03 -21.37 -12.99
CA ALA A 59 -16.27 -20.51 -12.10
C ALA A 59 -16.38 -21.00 -10.66
N SER A 60 -15.24 -21.37 -10.05
CA SER A 60 -15.19 -21.71 -8.63
C SER A 60 -14.81 -20.49 -7.81
N ILE A 61 -15.68 -20.06 -6.90
CA ILE A 61 -15.37 -18.97 -5.97
C ILE A 61 -14.30 -19.41 -4.97
N LEU A 62 -13.24 -18.62 -4.82
CA LEU A 62 -12.13 -18.93 -3.91
C LEU A 62 -12.12 -18.01 -2.70
N TYR A 63 -12.53 -16.75 -2.90
CA TYR A 63 -12.49 -15.73 -1.87
C TYR A 63 -13.57 -14.68 -2.12
N ALA A 64 -14.15 -14.17 -1.03
CA ALA A 64 -15.08 -13.05 -1.07
C ALA A 64 -14.74 -12.06 0.04
N TRP A 65 -14.67 -10.78 -0.32
CA TRP A 65 -14.51 -9.68 0.59
C TRP A 65 -15.69 -8.72 0.45
N ALA A 66 -16.21 -8.22 1.56
CA ALA A 66 -17.23 -7.18 1.55
C ALA A 66 -16.88 -6.11 2.59
N ARG A 67 -17.24 -4.86 2.29
CA ARG A 67 -17.08 -3.75 3.23
C ARG A 67 -17.81 -4.10 4.55
N ASN A 68 -17.14 -3.88 5.68
CA ASN A 68 -17.68 -4.13 7.03
C ASN A 68 -17.91 -5.61 7.40
N ALA A 69 -17.42 -6.58 6.60
CA ALA A 69 -17.44 -7.99 6.97
C ALA A 69 -16.09 -8.46 7.58
N PRO A 70 -16.10 -9.44 8.50
CA PRO A 70 -14.87 -10.06 8.98
C PRO A 70 -14.11 -10.74 7.84
N PRO A 71 -12.76 -10.67 7.81
CA PRO A 71 -11.98 -11.35 6.79
C PRO A 71 -11.99 -12.86 7.01
N THR A 72 -12.19 -13.61 5.93
CA THR A 72 -12.10 -15.08 5.95
C THR A 72 -10.64 -15.51 5.97
N LYS A 73 -10.25 -16.27 6.99
CA LYS A 73 -8.93 -16.90 7.08
C LYS A 73 -9.03 -18.38 6.79
N LEU A 74 -8.07 -18.91 6.03
CA LEU A 74 -7.95 -20.35 5.85
C LEU A 74 -7.41 -20.99 7.15
N PRO A 75 -7.94 -22.16 7.56
CA PRO A 75 -7.36 -22.90 8.67
C PRO A 75 -5.91 -23.29 8.39
N LYS A 76 -5.15 -23.57 9.46
CA LYS A 76 -3.77 -24.00 9.34
C LYS A 76 -3.67 -25.27 8.49
N ASP A 77 -2.67 -25.32 7.61
CA ASP A 77 -2.38 -26.44 6.70
C ASP A 77 -3.49 -26.77 5.67
N VAL A 78 -4.42 -25.82 5.45
CA VAL A 78 -5.45 -25.88 4.40
C VAL A 78 -5.06 -24.93 3.25
N GLY A 79 -5.24 -25.37 2.00
CA GLY A 79 -5.08 -24.50 0.84
C GLY A 79 -5.93 -24.89 -0.36
N PHE A 80 -6.23 -23.94 -1.23
CA PHE A 80 -6.88 -24.21 -2.52
C PHE A 80 -5.84 -24.71 -3.52
N LYS A 81 -6.05 -25.91 -4.07
CA LYS A 81 -5.18 -26.45 -5.12
C LYS A 81 -5.38 -25.67 -6.42
N VAL A 82 -4.32 -25.13 -6.99
CA VAL A 82 -4.36 -24.28 -8.20
C VAL A 82 -3.24 -24.63 -9.19
N GLY A 83 -3.34 -24.20 -10.45
CA GLY A 83 -2.35 -24.48 -11.50
C GLY A 83 -2.73 -25.66 -12.41
N LYS A 84 -1.77 -26.10 -13.26
CA LYS A 84 -2.03 -26.97 -14.43
C LYS A 84 -2.76 -28.29 -14.12
N ASP A 85 -2.53 -28.88 -12.94
CA ASP A 85 -3.10 -30.18 -12.54
C ASP A 85 -4.30 -30.05 -11.57
N SER A 86 -4.89 -28.85 -11.47
CA SER A 86 -6.00 -28.54 -10.55
C SER A 86 -7.33 -28.24 -11.25
N GLY A 87 -7.31 -28.03 -12.57
CA GLY A 87 -8.46 -27.49 -13.30
C GLY A 87 -8.67 -25.98 -13.11
N MET A 88 -7.79 -25.27 -12.39
CA MET A 88 -7.83 -23.82 -12.20
C MET A 88 -6.56 -23.17 -12.77
N SER A 89 -6.63 -22.75 -14.04
CA SER A 89 -5.49 -22.15 -14.76
C SER A 89 -5.48 -20.62 -14.71
N TYR A 90 -6.60 -19.99 -14.35
CA TYR A 90 -6.73 -18.55 -14.24
C TYR A 90 -7.41 -18.16 -12.94
N PHE A 91 -7.01 -17.00 -12.43
CA PHE A 91 -7.76 -16.26 -11.44
C PHE A 91 -8.51 -15.12 -12.10
N VAL A 92 -9.78 -14.95 -11.74
CA VAL A 92 -10.60 -13.82 -12.15
C VAL A 92 -11.04 -13.06 -10.90
N LEU A 93 -10.58 -11.82 -10.73
CA LEU A 93 -10.98 -10.95 -9.64
C LEU A 93 -12.05 -9.98 -10.13
N GLN A 94 -13.22 -10.03 -9.52
CA GLN A 94 -14.32 -9.10 -9.73
C GLN A 94 -14.33 -8.07 -8.60
N ILE A 95 -14.41 -6.79 -8.94
CA ILE A 95 -14.51 -5.67 -7.99
C ILE A 95 -15.80 -4.91 -8.30
N HIS A 96 -16.64 -4.76 -7.28
CA HIS A 96 -17.87 -3.98 -7.38
C HIS A 96 -17.72 -2.63 -6.67
N TYR A 97 -17.86 -1.54 -7.42
CA TYR A 97 -17.84 -0.18 -6.91
C TYR A 97 -19.26 0.30 -6.59
N GLY A 98 -19.49 0.67 -5.33
CA GLY A 98 -20.76 1.17 -4.83
C GLY A 98 -20.92 2.67 -5.06
N ASP A 99 -20.08 3.46 -4.37
CA ASP A 99 -20.06 4.91 -4.55
C ASP A 99 -18.94 5.33 -5.50
N VAL A 100 -19.33 5.85 -6.65
CA VAL A 100 -18.39 6.33 -7.69
C VAL A 100 -18.14 7.84 -7.59
N SER A 101 -18.75 8.54 -6.63
CA SER A 101 -18.58 9.99 -6.44
C SER A 101 -17.14 10.39 -6.10
N ALA A 102 -16.38 9.49 -5.47
CA ALA A 102 -14.97 9.70 -5.20
C ALA A 102 -14.13 9.83 -6.49
N PHE A 103 -14.55 9.25 -7.61
CA PHE A 103 -13.82 9.32 -8.89
C PHE A 103 -13.99 10.64 -9.66
N ARG A 104 -14.63 11.66 -9.05
CA ARG A 104 -14.86 12.98 -9.68
C ARG A 104 -13.59 13.73 -10.07
N ASP A 105 -12.49 13.48 -9.37
CA ASP A 105 -11.15 14.03 -9.65
C ASP A 105 -10.33 13.18 -10.65
N HIS A 106 -10.94 12.14 -11.23
CA HIS A 106 -10.32 11.19 -12.15
C HIS A 106 -9.13 10.40 -11.56
N HIS A 107 -9.06 10.25 -10.24
CA HIS A 107 -8.07 9.37 -9.62
C HIS A 107 -8.30 7.90 -10.00
N ARG A 108 -7.24 7.09 -9.95
CA ARG A 108 -7.28 5.66 -10.30
C ARG A 108 -7.59 4.83 -9.06
N ASP A 109 -8.57 3.92 -9.15
CA ASP A 109 -8.78 2.92 -8.12
C ASP A 109 -7.76 1.79 -8.25
N CYS A 110 -7.24 1.37 -7.10
CA CYS A 110 -6.25 0.33 -7.03
C CYS A 110 -6.62 -0.85 -6.14
N SER A 111 -7.90 -1.16 -6.07
CA SER A 111 -8.37 -2.26 -5.26
C SER A 111 -7.98 -3.61 -5.87
N GLY A 112 -7.80 -4.61 -5.02
CA GLY A 112 -7.11 -5.84 -5.39
C GLY A 112 -7.04 -6.89 -4.28
N LEU A 113 -6.22 -7.92 -4.52
CA LEU A 113 -6.01 -9.03 -3.60
C LEU A 113 -4.56 -9.53 -3.69
N THR A 114 -3.89 -9.71 -2.55
CA THR A 114 -2.65 -10.50 -2.51
C THR A 114 -2.96 -11.95 -2.16
N LEU A 115 -2.48 -12.86 -2.99
CA LEU A 115 -2.55 -14.31 -2.80
C LEU A 115 -1.22 -14.80 -2.22
N LYS A 116 -1.25 -15.48 -1.08
CA LYS A 116 -0.09 -16.26 -0.61
C LYS A 116 -0.19 -17.67 -1.14
N MET A 117 0.83 -18.11 -1.84
CA MET A 117 0.89 -19.39 -2.53
C MET A 117 2.11 -20.20 -2.09
N THR A 118 2.01 -21.52 -2.14
CA THR A 118 3.13 -22.40 -1.80
C THR A 118 3.22 -23.55 -2.79
N SER A 119 4.46 -23.98 -3.04
CA SER A 119 4.77 -25.21 -3.76
C SER A 119 4.64 -26.44 -2.86
N LYS A 120 4.70 -26.26 -1.52
CA LYS A 120 4.54 -27.35 -0.54
C LYS A 120 3.11 -27.91 -0.59
N PRO A 121 2.93 -29.22 -0.86
CA PRO A 121 1.61 -29.85 -0.82
C PRO A 121 0.95 -29.66 0.55
N GLN A 122 -0.29 -29.19 0.54
CA GLN A 122 -1.08 -29.07 1.76
C GLN A 122 -1.72 -30.42 2.10
N PRO A 123 -1.72 -30.84 3.38
CA PRO A 123 -2.37 -32.07 3.79
C PRO A 123 -3.90 -32.00 3.60
N PHE A 124 -4.46 -30.79 3.70
CA PHE A 124 -5.87 -30.52 3.49
C PHE A 124 -6.09 -29.56 2.33
N ILE A 125 -7.06 -29.87 1.48
CA ILE A 125 -7.41 -29.05 0.32
C ILE A 125 -8.76 -28.41 0.56
N ALA A 126 -8.83 -27.09 0.37
CA ALA A 126 -10.06 -26.33 0.43
C ALA A 126 -10.92 -26.53 -0.83
N GLY A 127 -12.23 -26.51 -0.66
CA GLY A 127 -13.20 -26.56 -1.74
C GLY A 127 -14.49 -25.84 -1.38
N ILE A 128 -15.37 -25.71 -2.38
CA ILE A 128 -16.69 -25.09 -2.25
C ILE A 128 -17.79 -26.11 -2.50
N TYR A 129 -18.83 -26.10 -1.66
CA TYR A 129 -20.08 -26.82 -1.87
C TYR A 129 -21.18 -25.77 -2.08
N LEU A 130 -21.70 -25.66 -3.28
CA LEU A 130 -22.73 -24.69 -3.63
C LEU A 130 -24.12 -25.33 -3.62
N LEU A 131 -24.99 -24.90 -2.72
CA LEU A 131 -26.42 -25.20 -2.79
C LEU A 131 -27.11 -24.05 -3.51
N MET A 132 -27.81 -24.35 -4.60
CA MET A 132 -28.59 -23.35 -5.34
C MET A 132 -30.00 -23.84 -5.67
N SER A 133 -30.97 -22.93 -5.69
CA SER A 133 -32.31 -23.21 -6.23
C SER A 133 -32.37 -22.82 -7.70
N VAL A 134 -33.13 -23.56 -8.49
CA VAL A 134 -33.29 -23.32 -9.94
C VAL A 134 -34.74 -23.13 -10.37
N ASP A 135 -35.70 -23.56 -9.55
CA ASP A 135 -37.12 -23.70 -9.90
C ASP A 135 -38.05 -22.82 -9.06
N THR A 136 -37.51 -22.02 -8.13
CA THR A 136 -38.32 -21.18 -7.24
C THR A 136 -39.01 -20.04 -8.00
N ILE A 137 -40.29 -19.83 -7.72
CA ILE A 137 -41.08 -18.71 -8.24
C ILE A 137 -41.63 -17.90 -7.07
N ILE A 138 -41.29 -16.61 -7.03
CA ILE A 138 -41.78 -15.67 -6.01
C ILE A 138 -42.98 -14.92 -6.60
N LEU A 139 -44.13 -15.09 -5.96
CA LEU A 139 -45.38 -14.46 -6.40
C LEU A 139 -45.48 -13.02 -5.86
N PRO A 140 -45.98 -12.05 -6.66
CA PRO A 140 -46.13 -10.67 -6.24
C PRO A 140 -47.07 -10.56 -5.02
N GLY A 141 -46.71 -9.70 -4.06
CA GLY A 141 -47.46 -9.47 -2.82
C GLY A 141 -47.40 -10.62 -1.78
N LYS A 142 -46.76 -11.75 -2.11
CA LYS A 142 -46.67 -12.90 -1.19
C LYS A 142 -45.64 -12.63 -0.08
N ARG A 143 -46.08 -12.61 1.17
CA ARG A 143 -45.22 -12.29 2.32
C ARG A 143 -44.00 -13.20 2.50
N VAL A 144 -44.15 -14.49 2.23
CA VAL A 144 -43.12 -15.50 2.46
C VAL A 144 -43.13 -16.52 1.32
N THR A 145 -41.99 -16.67 0.65
CA THR A 145 -41.71 -17.77 -0.27
C THR A 145 -40.42 -18.44 0.15
N ASN A 146 -40.45 -19.77 0.32
CA ASN A 146 -39.27 -20.56 0.67
C ASN A 146 -38.73 -21.25 -0.59
N ALA A 147 -37.42 -21.14 -0.80
CA ALA A 147 -36.66 -22.00 -1.69
C ALA A 147 -35.93 -23.02 -0.83
N ASP A 148 -36.27 -24.30 -0.98
CA ASP A 148 -35.73 -25.40 -0.19
C ASP A 148 -34.86 -26.28 -1.08
N ILE A 149 -33.60 -26.49 -0.69
CA ILE A 149 -32.60 -27.23 -1.45
C ILE A 149 -32.07 -28.35 -0.56
N ALA A 150 -32.02 -29.59 -1.04
CA ALA A 150 -31.40 -30.68 -0.27
C ALA A 150 -30.87 -31.79 -1.16
N CYS A 151 -29.63 -32.22 -0.90
CA CYS A 151 -28.99 -33.35 -1.57
C CYS A 151 -28.38 -34.32 -0.56
N GLU A 152 -28.39 -35.61 -0.91
CA GLU A 152 -27.61 -36.61 -0.19
C GLU A 152 -26.13 -36.44 -0.49
N TYR A 153 -25.31 -36.52 0.55
CA TYR A 153 -23.87 -36.42 0.46
C TYR A 153 -23.26 -37.83 0.37
N THR A 154 -22.54 -38.12 -0.71
CA THR A 154 -22.05 -39.48 -1.02
C THR A 154 -20.52 -39.61 -1.06
N SER A 155 -19.79 -38.55 -0.69
CA SER A 155 -18.33 -38.49 -0.81
C SER A 155 -17.61 -38.67 0.54
N TYR A 156 -16.28 -38.54 0.51
CA TYR A 156 -15.42 -38.55 1.70
C TYR A 156 -15.74 -37.38 2.63
N PRO A 157 -15.44 -37.46 3.95
CA PRO A 157 -15.83 -36.40 4.87
C PRO A 157 -15.28 -35.01 4.52
N ILE A 158 -16.16 -34.01 4.59
CA ILE A 158 -15.80 -32.58 4.52
C ILE A 158 -15.98 -31.90 5.86
N TYR A 159 -15.19 -30.85 6.08
CA TYR A 159 -15.22 -30.03 7.28
C TYR A 159 -15.50 -28.57 6.90
N PRO A 160 -16.76 -28.12 7.00
CA PRO A 160 -17.12 -26.72 6.80
C PRO A 160 -16.38 -25.80 7.79
N PHE A 161 -15.80 -24.72 7.28
CA PHE A 161 -15.15 -23.70 8.12
C PHE A 161 -15.62 -22.27 7.80
N ALA A 162 -16.21 -22.04 6.63
CA ALA A 162 -16.88 -20.79 6.32
C ALA A 162 -18.11 -20.99 5.43
N PHE A 163 -19.02 -20.02 5.40
CA PHE A 163 -20.18 -20.03 4.52
C PHE A 163 -20.51 -18.63 3.98
N ARG A 164 -21.09 -18.55 2.79
CA ARG A 164 -21.58 -17.30 2.17
C ARG A 164 -23.01 -17.50 1.70
N THR A 165 -23.83 -16.46 1.87
CA THR A 165 -25.21 -16.42 1.39
C THR A 165 -25.32 -15.37 0.29
N HIS A 166 -26.02 -15.68 -0.81
CA HIS A 166 -26.30 -14.73 -1.87
C HIS A 166 -27.75 -14.85 -2.35
N THR A 167 -28.39 -13.68 -2.41
CA THR A 167 -29.69 -13.41 -3.05
C THR A 167 -29.64 -11.99 -3.61
N HIS A 168 -30.63 -11.61 -4.43
CA HIS A 168 -30.88 -10.21 -4.73
C HIS A 168 -31.77 -9.59 -3.61
N HIS A 169 -32.51 -8.53 -3.91
CA HIS A 169 -33.21 -7.70 -2.92
C HIS A 169 -34.36 -8.35 -2.15
N LEU A 170 -34.99 -9.40 -2.66
CA LEU A 170 -36.17 -10.03 -2.06
C LEU A 170 -35.81 -10.98 -0.91
N GLY A 171 -34.56 -11.44 -0.84
CA GLY A 171 -34.09 -12.37 0.18
C GLY A 171 -34.08 -11.76 1.59
N LYS A 172 -34.60 -12.50 2.57
CA LYS A 172 -34.70 -12.08 3.98
C LYS A 172 -33.71 -12.82 4.88
N VAL A 173 -33.59 -14.13 4.69
CA VAL A 173 -32.65 -14.97 5.43
C VAL A 173 -32.32 -16.21 4.60
N VAL A 174 -31.06 -16.63 4.68
CA VAL A 174 -30.61 -17.90 4.11
C VAL A 174 -29.95 -18.71 5.23
N SER A 175 -30.30 -19.99 5.32
CA SER A 175 -29.78 -20.90 6.34
C SER A 175 -29.38 -22.23 5.72
N GLY A 176 -28.26 -22.80 6.14
CA GLY A 176 -27.77 -24.12 5.71
C GLY A 176 -27.52 -25.06 6.88
N TYR A 177 -27.79 -26.34 6.65
CA TYR A 177 -27.80 -27.39 7.65
C TYR A 177 -27.21 -28.70 7.13
N ARG A 178 -26.66 -29.48 8.05
CA ARG A 178 -26.43 -30.92 7.88
C ARG A 178 -27.52 -31.69 8.61
N ILE A 179 -28.08 -32.70 7.97
CA ILE A 179 -29.05 -33.64 8.54
C ILE A 179 -28.40 -35.01 8.64
N ARG A 180 -28.36 -35.56 9.85
CA ARG A 180 -27.87 -36.91 10.14
C ARG A 180 -28.82 -37.56 11.13
N ASP A 181 -29.33 -38.75 10.82
CA ASP A 181 -30.29 -39.47 11.67
C ASP A 181 -31.53 -38.62 12.05
N GLY A 182 -32.00 -37.79 11.12
CA GLY A 182 -33.11 -36.85 11.32
C GLY A 182 -32.78 -35.59 12.14
N LYS A 183 -31.56 -35.47 12.69
CA LYS A 183 -31.12 -34.30 13.45
C LYS A 183 -30.54 -33.21 12.54
N TRP A 184 -31.12 -32.01 12.61
CA TRP A 184 -30.64 -30.81 11.90
C TRP A 184 -29.53 -30.14 12.70
N SER A 185 -28.39 -29.90 12.07
CA SER A 185 -27.23 -29.22 12.66
C SER A 185 -26.88 -28.01 11.81
N LEU A 186 -26.87 -26.82 12.41
CA LEU A 186 -26.67 -25.56 11.69
C LEU A 186 -25.22 -25.43 11.21
N ILE A 187 -25.04 -25.27 9.90
CA ILE A 187 -23.75 -24.93 9.29
C ILE A 187 -23.54 -23.41 9.34
N GLY A 188 -24.57 -22.66 8.95
CA GLY A 188 -24.54 -21.20 8.92
C GLY A 188 -25.90 -20.59 8.61
N ARG A 189 -26.14 -19.37 9.07
CA ARG A 189 -27.38 -18.61 8.84
C ARG A 189 -27.06 -17.12 8.80
N GLN A 190 -27.52 -16.44 7.75
CA GLN A 190 -27.25 -15.01 7.56
C GLN A 190 -28.37 -14.31 6.78
N SER A 191 -28.53 -13.00 6.99
CA SER A 191 -29.34 -12.18 6.10
C SER A 191 -28.54 -11.88 4.83
N PRO A 192 -29.05 -12.20 3.64
CA PRO A 192 -28.33 -11.92 2.39
C PRO A 192 -28.29 -10.42 2.05
N GLN A 193 -29.00 -9.58 2.81
CA GLN A 193 -28.95 -8.11 2.69
C GLN A 193 -27.79 -7.49 3.50
N LEU A 194 -27.10 -8.30 4.33
CA LEU A 194 -25.85 -7.89 4.97
C LEU A 194 -24.66 -8.14 4.02
N PRO A 195 -23.47 -7.57 4.31
CA PRO A 195 -22.28 -7.78 3.48
C PRO A 195 -22.07 -9.26 3.13
N GLN A 196 -22.15 -9.61 1.84
CA GLN A 196 -22.15 -10.99 1.35
C GLN A 196 -20.72 -11.59 1.25
N ALA A 197 -20.00 -11.58 2.38
CA ALA A 197 -18.70 -12.23 2.53
C ALA A 197 -18.85 -13.67 3.06
N PHE A 198 -17.70 -14.37 3.20
CA PHE A 198 -17.66 -15.65 3.89
C PHE A 198 -17.58 -15.45 5.41
N TYR A 199 -18.59 -15.91 6.13
CA TYR A 199 -18.68 -15.92 7.59
C TYR A 199 -18.19 -17.26 8.15
N PRO A 200 -17.62 -17.31 9.37
CA PRO A 200 -17.22 -18.56 10.00
C PRO A 200 -18.41 -19.54 10.10
N ALA A 201 -18.20 -20.79 9.69
CA ALA A 201 -19.17 -21.86 9.85
C ALA A 201 -19.01 -22.53 11.22
N ASN A 202 -19.93 -23.43 11.55
CA ASN A 202 -19.80 -24.26 12.74
C ASN A 202 -18.68 -25.31 12.57
N GLU A 203 -17.50 -25.02 13.13
CA GLU A 203 -16.28 -25.83 13.01
C GLU A 203 -16.37 -27.23 13.66
N GLU A 204 -17.32 -27.45 14.57
CA GLU A 204 -17.54 -28.77 15.20
C GLU A 204 -18.27 -29.75 14.27
N LEU A 205 -18.77 -29.28 13.12
CA LEU A 205 -19.52 -30.10 12.19
C LEU A 205 -18.61 -30.69 11.11
N ASN A 206 -18.80 -31.98 10.86
CA ASN A 206 -18.39 -32.64 9.63
C ASN A 206 -19.62 -33.12 8.86
N VAL A 207 -19.49 -33.21 7.54
CA VAL A 207 -20.44 -33.90 6.66
C VAL A 207 -19.76 -35.14 6.12
N LYS A 208 -20.44 -36.28 6.17
CA LYS A 208 -19.91 -37.58 5.72
C LYS A 208 -20.94 -38.30 4.85
N ASN A 209 -20.50 -39.35 4.17
CA ASN A 209 -21.36 -40.20 3.35
C ASN A 209 -22.64 -40.62 4.11
N GLY A 210 -23.80 -40.41 3.49
CA GLY A 210 -25.14 -40.69 4.02
C GLY A 210 -25.81 -39.52 4.75
N ASP A 211 -25.10 -38.40 4.96
CA ASP A 211 -25.73 -37.17 5.44
C ASP A 211 -26.56 -36.50 4.34
N THR A 212 -27.55 -35.69 4.71
CA THR A 212 -28.20 -34.75 3.78
C THR A 212 -27.71 -33.33 4.07
N ILE A 213 -27.24 -32.61 3.06
CA ILE A 213 -26.97 -31.18 3.16
C ILE A 213 -28.21 -30.45 2.66
N ALA A 214 -28.71 -29.49 3.45
CA ALA A 214 -29.93 -28.77 3.14
C ALA A 214 -29.76 -27.26 3.32
N ALA A 215 -30.40 -26.46 2.48
CA ALA A 215 -30.47 -25.00 2.62
C ALA A 215 -31.90 -24.51 2.41
N ARG A 216 -32.23 -23.39 3.08
CA ARG A 216 -33.48 -22.64 2.88
C ARG A 216 -33.16 -21.17 2.65
N CYS A 217 -33.64 -20.61 1.54
CA CYS A 217 -33.78 -19.16 1.37
C CYS A 217 -35.22 -18.74 1.59
N VAL A 218 -35.41 -17.61 2.29
CA VAL A 218 -36.71 -17.02 2.54
C VAL A 218 -36.81 -15.70 1.81
N PHE A 219 -37.81 -15.55 0.95
CA PHE A 219 -38.06 -14.36 0.13
C PHE A 219 -39.38 -13.68 0.51
N THR A 220 -39.50 -12.39 0.19
CA THR A 220 -40.79 -11.68 0.10
C THR A 220 -41.08 -11.31 -1.35
N GLY A 221 -42.34 -11.39 -1.76
CA GLY A 221 -42.83 -10.78 -3.01
C GLY A 221 -43.49 -9.42 -2.80
N GLU A 222 -43.52 -8.90 -1.57
CA GLU A 222 -44.06 -7.56 -1.30
C GLU A 222 -43.25 -6.49 -2.05
N GLY A 223 -43.95 -5.57 -2.72
CA GLY A 223 -43.35 -4.54 -3.56
C GLY A 223 -43.14 -4.93 -5.04
N ARG A 224 -43.27 -6.21 -5.41
CA ARG A 224 -43.22 -6.64 -6.83
C ARG A 224 -44.61 -6.68 -7.45
N THR A 225 -44.70 -6.33 -8.73
CA THR A 225 -45.95 -6.34 -9.53
C THR A 225 -46.08 -7.57 -10.43
N TYR A 226 -44.97 -8.25 -10.76
CA TYR A 226 -44.91 -9.49 -11.55
C TYR A 226 -44.27 -10.63 -10.76
N LYS A 227 -44.35 -11.84 -11.33
CA LYS A 227 -43.66 -13.02 -10.79
C LYS A 227 -42.15 -12.88 -10.98
N THR A 228 -41.39 -13.09 -9.92
CA THR A 228 -39.92 -13.14 -9.97
C THR A 228 -39.48 -14.60 -10.04
N TYR A 229 -38.59 -14.92 -10.98
CA TYR A 229 -38.02 -16.25 -11.19
C TYR A 229 -36.57 -16.29 -10.70
N ILE A 230 -36.01 -17.50 -10.56
CA ILE A 230 -34.56 -17.63 -10.41
C ILE A 230 -33.87 -17.26 -11.72
N GLY A 231 -32.86 -16.39 -11.65
CA GLY A 231 -32.17 -15.90 -12.83
C GLY A 231 -31.00 -14.98 -12.50
N GLY A 232 -30.32 -14.55 -13.56
CA GLY A 232 -29.04 -13.84 -13.50
C GLY A 232 -29.15 -12.33 -13.27
N THR A 233 -30.31 -11.74 -13.53
CA THR A 233 -30.50 -10.29 -13.57
C THR A 233 -30.99 -9.74 -12.23
N SER A 234 -30.84 -8.43 -12.00
CA SER A 234 -31.40 -7.75 -10.82
C SER A 234 -32.93 -7.88 -10.71
N GLU A 235 -33.59 -8.12 -11.84
CA GLU A 235 -35.03 -8.35 -11.90
C GLU A 235 -35.44 -9.75 -11.48
N ASP A 236 -34.52 -10.70 -11.63
CA ASP A 236 -34.63 -12.08 -11.16
C ASP A 236 -34.24 -12.17 -9.67
N GLU A 237 -34.21 -13.40 -9.14
CA GLU A 237 -33.65 -13.71 -7.83
C GLU A 237 -32.63 -14.84 -7.89
N MET A 238 -31.84 -14.95 -6.82
CA MET A 238 -30.94 -16.08 -6.59
C MET A 238 -31.11 -16.63 -5.19
N CYS A 239 -30.88 -17.93 -5.03
CA CYS A 239 -30.81 -18.57 -3.73
C CYS A 239 -29.54 -19.41 -3.68
N ASN A 240 -28.44 -18.81 -3.26
CA ASN A 240 -27.15 -19.48 -3.20
C ASN A 240 -26.65 -19.57 -1.76
N PHE A 241 -26.27 -20.77 -1.34
CA PHE A 241 -25.59 -21.04 -0.08
C PHE A 241 -24.26 -21.75 -0.37
N TYR A 242 -23.18 -21.01 -0.24
CA TYR A 242 -21.82 -21.50 -0.45
C TYR A 242 -21.27 -22.01 0.88
N ILE A 243 -20.77 -23.24 0.90
CA ILE A 243 -20.05 -23.80 2.03
C ILE A 243 -18.59 -23.93 1.62
N MET A 244 -17.71 -23.23 2.32
CA MET A 244 -16.26 -23.44 2.21
C MET A 244 -15.85 -24.53 3.19
N TYR A 245 -15.23 -25.59 2.67
CA TYR A 245 -14.82 -26.75 3.44
C TYR A 245 -13.38 -27.14 3.14
N TYR A 246 -12.80 -28.01 3.97
CA TYR A 246 -11.57 -28.72 3.64
C TYR A 246 -11.76 -30.24 3.66
N MET A 247 -10.94 -30.94 2.88
CA MET A 247 -10.87 -32.40 2.77
C MET A 247 -9.43 -32.89 2.88
N ASP A 248 -9.25 -34.18 3.23
CA ASP A 248 -7.96 -34.85 3.08
C ASP A 248 -7.50 -34.79 1.61
N SER A 249 -6.25 -34.39 1.40
CA SER A 249 -5.68 -34.14 0.06
C SER A 249 -5.78 -35.32 -0.92
N LYS A 250 -5.86 -36.57 -0.44
CA LYS A 250 -5.98 -37.76 -1.32
C LYS A 250 -7.37 -37.93 -1.91
N HIS A 251 -8.39 -37.35 -1.28
CA HIS A 251 -9.79 -37.51 -1.64
C HIS A 251 -10.47 -36.18 -1.95
N ALA A 252 -9.69 -35.11 -2.04
CA ALA A 252 -10.19 -33.76 -2.16
C ALA A 252 -10.91 -33.52 -3.48
N ILE A 253 -12.14 -33.02 -3.38
CA ILE A 253 -12.91 -32.50 -4.49
C ILE A 253 -12.92 -30.98 -4.32
N PRO A 254 -12.47 -30.19 -5.30
CA PRO A 254 -12.35 -28.73 -5.15
C PRO A 254 -13.70 -28.00 -5.24
N TYR A 255 -14.69 -28.62 -5.88
CA TYR A 255 -16.01 -28.02 -6.08
C TYR A 255 -17.09 -29.11 -6.15
N MET A 256 -18.21 -28.86 -5.46
CA MET A 256 -19.42 -29.67 -5.49
C MET A 256 -20.63 -28.73 -5.56
N SER A 257 -21.73 -29.19 -6.14
CA SER A 257 -22.98 -28.43 -6.19
C SER A 257 -24.19 -29.30 -5.89
N CYS A 258 -25.25 -28.67 -5.42
CA CYS A 258 -26.55 -29.27 -5.16
C CYS A 258 -27.65 -28.34 -5.69
N ILE A 259 -28.43 -28.86 -6.63
CA ILE A 259 -29.53 -28.12 -7.28
C ILE A 259 -30.89 -28.79 -7.09
N GLU A 260 -30.95 -29.85 -6.27
CA GLU A 260 -32.17 -30.62 -6.04
C GLU A 260 -33.12 -29.91 -5.08
N THR A 261 -34.39 -29.83 -5.48
CA THR A 261 -35.46 -29.24 -4.68
C THR A 261 -35.78 -30.14 -3.49
N GLY A 262 -35.66 -29.57 -2.29
CA GLY A 262 -35.94 -30.24 -1.03
C GLY A 262 -37.40 -30.67 -0.90
N SER A 263 -37.63 -31.91 -0.44
CA SER A 263 -39.00 -32.40 -0.27
C SER A 263 -39.73 -31.65 0.86
N LYS A 264 -41.01 -31.33 0.63
CA LYS A 264 -41.85 -30.68 1.66
C LYS A 264 -41.97 -31.51 2.95
N GLN A 265 -41.82 -32.83 2.88
CA GLN A 265 -41.87 -33.71 4.04
C GLN A 265 -40.63 -33.55 4.93
N LEU A 266 -39.45 -33.47 4.31
CA LEU A 266 -38.18 -33.24 5.01
C LEU A 266 -38.20 -31.88 5.72
N PHE A 267 -38.52 -30.82 4.97
CA PHE A 267 -38.49 -29.44 5.45
C PHE A 267 -39.61 -29.05 6.41
N ARG A 268 -40.54 -29.95 6.73
CA ARG A 268 -41.47 -29.77 7.87
C ARG A 268 -40.76 -29.79 9.22
N HIS A 269 -39.62 -30.45 9.31
CA HIS A 269 -38.84 -30.63 10.54
C HIS A 269 -37.66 -29.67 10.65
N ILE A 270 -37.53 -28.72 9.72
CA ILE A 270 -36.46 -27.72 9.77
C ILE A 270 -36.59 -26.86 11.04
N PRO A 271 -35.48 -26.50 11.71
CA PRO A 271 -35.52 -25.61 12.85
C PRO A 271 -36.20 -24.27 12.54
N ALA A 272 -37.01 -23.75 13.47
CA ALA A 272 -37.86 -22.58 13.25
C ALA A 272 -37.06 -21.32 12.91
N GLU A 273 -35.85 -21.18 13.45
CA GLU A 273 -34.92 -20.09 13.17
C GLU A 273 -34.58 -19.96 11.68
N ALA A 274 -34.68 -21.03 10.89
CA ALA A 274 -34.46 -21.01 9.45
C ALA A 274 -35.45 -20.11 8.69
N SER A 275 -36.62 -19.85 9.28
CA SER A 275 -37.69 -19.04 8.68
C SER A 275 -37.87 -17.67 9.35
N ILE A 276 -37.10 -17.37 10.40
CA ILE A 276 -37.17 -16.09 11.10
C ILE A 276 -36.13 -15.14 10.48
N PRO A 277 -36.53 -13.96 9.95
CA PRO A 277 -35.58 -12.97 9.45
C PRO A 277 -34.64 -12.48 10.55
N ILE A 278 -33.37 -12.26 10.20
CA ILE A 278 -32.43 -11.58 11.09
C ILE A 278 -32.74 -10.08 11.05
N ARG A 279 -32.92 -9.44 12.21
CA ARG A 279 -33.20 -8.00 12.28
C ARG A 279 -31.96 -7.23 11.82
N VAL A 280 -32.09 -6.51 10.71
CA VAL A 280 -31.07 -5.57 10.23
C VAL A 280 -31.49 -4.17 10.68
N SER A 281 -30.72 -3.53 11.58
CA SER A 281 -30.97 -2.12 11.95
C SER A 281 -30.15 -1.20 11.05
N PRO A 282 -30.58 0.06 10.78
CA PRO A 282 -29.79 1.03 10.01
C PRO A 282 -28.37 1.26 10.57
N ALA A 283 -28.17 1.13 11.88
CA ALA A 283 -26.85 1.21 12.51
C ALA A 283 -25.89 0.04 12.13
N HIS A 284 -26.42 -1.16 11.86
CA HIS A 284 -25.60 -2.33 11.49
C HIS A 284 -25.01 -2.23 10.08
N MET A 285 -25.54 -1.34 9.22
CA MET A 285 -24.92 -1.02 7.92
C MET A 285 -23.64 -0.18 8.08
N ASN A 286 -23.49 0.54 9.20
CA ASN A 286 -22.37 1.47 9.46
C ASN A 286 -21.46 1.07 10.64
N SER A 287 -21.78 0.04 11.42
CA SER A 287 -20.95 -0.37 12.56
C SER A 287 -20.92 -1.88 12.76
N VAL A 288 -19.78 -2.49 12.41
CA VAL A 288 -19.23 -3.67 13.13
C VAL A 288 -17.79 -3.35 13.50
N VAL A 289 -17.66 -2.38 14.42
CA VAL A 289 -16.47 -2.19 15.25
C VAL A 289 -17.05 -2.05 16.65
N HIS A 290 -16.60 -2.89 17.59
CA HIS A 290 -16.98 -2.97 19.02
C HIS A 290 -17.91 -4.12 19.46
N MET A 291 -17.30 -5.29 19.65
CA MET A 291 -17.51 -6.25 20.76
C MET A 291 -16.16 -7.02 20.82
N GLU A 292 -15.36 -7.07 21.89
CA GLU A 292 -15.64 -7.17 23.33
C GLU A 292 -14.68 -6.33 24.18
N HIS A 293 -15.23 -5.58 25.14
CA HIS A 293 -14.60 -5.29 26.43
C HIS A 293 -15.71 -5.45 27.50
N SER A 294 -15.66 -6.52 28.29
CA SER A 294 -16.29 -6.55 29.62
C SER A 294 -15.62 -7.58 30.54
N ALA A 295 -14.77 -7.04 31.41
CA ALA A 295 -14.44 -7.37 32.81
C ALA A 295 -14.42 -8.84 33.34
N GLY A 296 -13.25 -9.19 33.91
CA GLY A 296 -13.03 -10.19 34.97
C GLY A 296 -12.12 -11.35 34.51
N THR A 297 -10.82 -11.40 34.76
CA THR A 297 -10.14 -11.48 36.06
C THR A 297 -8.64 -11.28 35.83
N LYS A 298 -7.94 -10.56 36.73
CA LYS A 298 -6.49 -10.29 36.64
C LYS A 298 -5.66 -11.56 36.82
N THR A 299 -4.89 -11.93 35.81
CA THR A 299 -3.62 -12.66 35.96
C THR A 299 -2.61 -12.09 34.97
N HIS A 300 -1.47 -11.64 35.50
CA HIS A 300 -0.33 -11.14 34.73
C HIS A 300 0.24 -12.26 33.85
N ILE A 301 0.17 -12.09 32.53
CA ILE A 301 1.02 -12.81 31.57
C ILE A 301 1.59 -11.75 30.60
N ILE A 302 2.92 -11.70 30.55
CA ILE A 302 3.73 -10.84 29.69
C ILE A 302 3.41 -11.17 28.21
N PRO A 303 3.09 -10.21 27.32
CA PRO A 303 2.94 -10.52 25.90
C PRO A 303 4.33 -10.70 25.29
N GLN A 304 4.64 -11.95 24.94
CA GLN A 304 5.76 -12.29 24.09
C GLN A 304 5.49 -11.73 22.69
N LYS A 305 6.48 -11.00 22.17
CA LYS A 305 6.45 -10.21 20.96
C LYS A 305 6.57 -11.13 19.74
N ASP A 306 5.48 -11.79 19.35
CA ASP A 306 5.42 -12.50 18.07
C ASP A 306 5.03 -11.54 16.93
N SER A 307 5.82 -11.64 15.88
CA SER A 307 5.96 -10.78 14.71
C SER A 307 4.69 -10.63 13.88
N MET A 308 3.96 -9.55 14.14
CA MET A 308 2.92 -9.02 13.26
C MET A 308 3.59 -8.17 12.17
N LEU A 309 3.88 -8.76 11.00
CA LEU A 309 4.36 -8.05 9.82
C LEU A 309 3.23 -7.20 9.23
N VAL A 310 3.10 -5.97 9.71
CA VAL A 310 2.27 -4.91 9.14
C VAL A 310 3.07 -4.26 8.00
N PHE A 311 2.63 -4.43 6.75
CA PHE A 311 3.20 -3.72 5.60
C PHE A 311 2.58 -2.31 5.52
N PHE A 312 3.32 -1.30 5.96
CA PHE A 312 2.98 0.12 5.78
C PHE A 312 3.25 0.53 4.32
N TYR A 313 2.23 1.03 3.61
CA TYR A 313 2.43 1.79 2.37
C TYR A 313 2.59 3.27 2.77
N TYR A 314 3.81 3.78 2.65
CA TYR A 314 4.18 5.15 2.99
C TYR A 314 3.73 6.10 1.88
N HIS A 315 2.49 6.60 1.91
CA HIS A 315 2.10 7.70 1.01
C HIS A 315 2.26 9.03 1.73
N LEU A 316 3.23 9.81 1.26
CA LEU A 316 3.59 11.10 1.84
C LEU A 316 2.87 12.23 1.10
N GLU A 317 2.12 13.03 1.85
CA GLU A 317 1.53 14.26 1.31
C GLU A 317 2.27 15.50 1.81
N PRO A 318 2.42 16.53 0.97
CA PRO A 318 3.03 17.79 1.37
C PRO A 318 2.11 18.57 2.32
N VAL A 319 2.67 19.04 3.43
CA VAL A 319 1.98 19.89 4.41
C VAL A 319 2.09 21.36 3.98
N LEU A 320 1.15 21.82 3.15
CA LEU A 320 1.19 23.17 2.55
C LEU A 320 1.08 24.32 3.56
N ALA A 321 0.53 24.06 4.75
CA ALA A 321 0.38 25.06 5.82
C ALA A 321 1.64 25.23 6.68
N TRP A 322 2.69 24.47 6.41
CA TRP A 322 3.96 24.54 7.11
C TRP A 322 5.05 25.15 6.21
N PRO A 323 5.92 26.04 6.71
CA PRO A 323 5.88 26.63 8.05
C PRO A 323 4.79 27.70 8.16
N GLN A 324 4.24 27.92 9.36
CA GLN A 324 3.20 28.93 9.61
C GLN A 324 3.73 30.36 9.53
N SER A 325 5.04 30.55 9.71
CA SER A 325 5.75 31.82 9.58
C SER A 325 6.92 31.70 8.60
N SER A 326 7.27 32.79 7.91
CA SER A 326 8.45 32.82 7.05
C SER A 326 9.72 32.62 7.87
N LEU A 327 10.57 31.69 7.43
CA LEU A 327 11.85 31.38 8.06
C LEU A 327 13.01 32.27 7.53
N GLN A 328 12.77 33.11 6.51
CA GLN A 328 13.78 33.98 5.87
C GLN A 328 15.10 33.27 5.55
N LEU A 329 15.02 32.13 4.87
CA LEU A 329 16.17 31.28 4.57
C LEU A 329 16.96 31.73 3.34
N GLY A 330 18.25 31.43 3.35
CA GLY A 330 19.12 31.41 2.16
C GLY A 330 18.99 30.09 1.40
N GLN A 331 20.01 29.73 0.63
CA GLN A 331 20.08 28.35 0.10
C GLN A 331 20.16 27.37 1.28
N VAL A 332 19.16 26.50 1.40
CA VAL A 332 19.14 25.45 2.43
C VAL A 332 20.11 24.37 2.01
N SER A 333 21.19 24.21 2.77
CA SER A 333 22.29 23.32 2.43
C SER A 333 22.25 22.01 3.22
N GLY A 334 21.70 22.04 4.44
CA GLY A 334 21.64 20.86 5.29
C GLY A 334 20.50 20.89 6.29
N LEU A 335 20.05 19.71 6.71
CA LEU A 335 19.02 19.47 7.70
C LEU A 335 19.50 18.40 8.69
N ALA A 336 19.18 18.59 9.97
CA ALA A 336 19.40 17.59 11.01
C ALA A 336 18.24 17.59 12.00
N LEU A 337 18.26 16.65 12.96
CA LEU A 337 17.27 16.59 14.03
C LEU A 337 17.96 16.58 15.38
N ASP A 338 17.50 17.39 16.32
CA ASP A 338 17.96 17.27 17.70
C ASP A 338 17.33 16.04 18.40
N THR A 339 17.81 15.73 19.61
CA THR A 339 17.30 14.62 20.44
C THR A 339 15.82 14.76 20.82
N ASN A 340 15.25 15.97 20.75
CA ASN A 340 13.83 16.29 20.97
C ASN A 340 13.01 16.22 19.68
N SER A 341 13.60 15.84 18.55
CA SER A 341 12.97 15.83 17.22
C SER A 341 12.55 17.21 16.71
N ASN A 342 13.24 18.28 17.15
CA ASN A 342 13.18 19.58 16.49
C ASN A 342 14.03 19.55 15.21
N LEU A 343 13.60 20.31 14.21
CA LEU A 343 14.32 20.44 12.94
C LEU A 343 15.45 21.44 13.09
N VAL A 344 16.68 21.03 12.77
CA VAL A 344 17.84 21.91 12.69
C VAL A 344 18.09 22.21 11.21
N ILE A 345 17.99 23.47 10.81
CA ILE A 345 18.17 23.93 9.44
C ILE A 345 19.51 24.64 9.34
N PHE A 346 20.33 24.25 8.36
CA PHE A 346 21.57 24.91 7.99
C PHE A 346 21.44 25.57 6.62
N HIS A 347 21.65 26.88 6.56
CA HIS A 347 21.48 27.66 5.33
C HIS A 347 22.58 28.70 5.12
N ARG A 348 22.75 29.12 3.87
CA ARG A 348 23.82 30.04 3.43
C ARG A 348 23.52 31.54 3.63
N GLY A 349 22.42 31.87 4.30
CA GLY A 349 22.00 33.26 4.48
C GLY A 349 21.94 34.07 3.16
N ASP A 350 22.67 35.18 3.11
CA ASP A 350 22.86 36.03 1.94
C ASP A 350 23.96 35.55 0.97
N HIS A 351 24.75 34.56 1.36
CA HIS A 351 25.75 33.95 0.49
C HIS A 351 25.10 32.97 -0.48
N HIS A 352 25.69 32.86 -1.67
CA HIS A 352 25.20 32.01 -2.74
C HIS A 352 26.34 31.17 -3.30
N TRP A 353 26.16 29.85 -3.35
CA TRP A 353 27.06 28.99 -4.10
C TRP A 353 26.63 28.95 -5.57
N GLY A 354 27.44 29.56 -6.43
CA GLY A 354 27.32 29.44 -7.88
C GLY A 354 28.61 28.96 -8.56
N SER A 355 28.59 28.94 -9.89
CA SER A 355 29.73 28.52 -10.71
C SER A 355 31.00 29.36 -10.52
N ASN A 356 30.88 30.59 -10.01
CA ASN A 356 31.99 31.53 -9.83
C ASN A 356 32.55 31.58 -8.40
N SER A 357 32.03 30.78 -7.48
CA SER A 357 32.46 30.83 -6.06
C SER A 357 33.89 30.30 -5.86
N PHE A 358 34.38 29.43 -6.77
CA PHE A 358 35.69 28.79 -6.68
C PHE A 358 36.46 28.88 -8.01
N ASN A 359 37.79 28.88 -7.93
CA ASN A 359 38.65 28.68 -9.10
C ASN A 359 38.96 27.19 -9.36
N SER A 360 39.76 26.92 -10.40
CA SER A 360 40.16 25.55 -10.78
C SER A 360 41.05 24.82 -9.77
N GLN A 361 41.59 25.52 -8.76
CA GLN A 361 42.32 24.93 -7.63
C GLN A 361 41.42 24.81 -6.38
N ALA A 362 40.10 24.86 -6.57
CA ALA A 362 39.10 24.84 -5.51
C ALA A 362 39.29 25.93 -4.44
N ARG A 363 39.94 27.05 -4.76
CA ARG A 363 40.09 28.17 -3.81
C ARG A 363 38.87 29.07 -3.89
N TYR A 364 38.27 29.34 -2.72
CA TYR A 364 37.16 30.26 -2.60
C TYR A 364 37.57 31.69 -2.98
N LEU A 365 36.81 32.29 -3.90
CA LEU A 365 37.13 33.59 -4.53
C LEU A 365 36.49 34.79 -3.81
N GLU A 366 35.38 34.58 -3.10
CA GLU A 366 34.57 35.66 -2.52
C GLU A 366 34.91 35.93 -1.05
N ARG A 367 36.17 35.69 -0.64
CA ARG A 367 36.63 35.90 0.75
C ARG A 367 36.40 37.33 1.27
N SER A 368 36.38 38.32 0.37
CA SER A 368 36.17 39.73 0.71
C SER A 368 34.76 40.03 1.22
N LEU A 369 33.78 39.14 1.01
CA LEU A 369 32.44 39.28 1.60
C LEU A 369 32.45 39.13 3.13
N GLY A 370 33.49 38.49 3.69
CA GLY A 370 33.53 38.10 5.09
C GLY A 370 32.62 36.90 5.38
N PRO A 371 32.50 36.46 6.65
CA PRO A 371 31.60 35.38 7.02
C PRO A 371 30.14 35.86 6.99
N ILE A 372 29.21 34.91 6.82
CA ILE A 372 27.77 35.14 6.82
C ILE A 372 27.35 35.82 8.13
N GLN A 373 26.80 37.04 8.00
CA GLN A 373 26.41 37.86 9.14
C GLN A 373 25.09 37.42 9.78
N GLN A 374 24.35 36.53 9.15
CA GLN A 374 23.06 36.02 9.62
C GLN A 374 23.28 34.76 10.47
N SER A 375 22.31 34.41 11.31
CA SER A 375 22.31 33.10 11.95
C SER A 375 22.08 32.04 10.88
N THR A 376 23.02 31.13 10.69
CA THR A 376 22.98 30.09 9.65
C THR A 376 22.35 28.79 10.13
N ILE A 377 22.31 28.57 11.45
CA ILE A 377 21.72 27.39 12.08
C ILE A 377 20.45 27.82 12.80
N LEU A 378 19.31 27.27 12.40
CA LEU A 378 18.01 27.54 13.02
C LEU A 378 17.42 26.24 13.57
N ILE A 379 17.04 26.23 14.85
CA ILE A 379 16.22 25.16 15.42
C ILE A 379 14.76 25.56 15.29
N VAL A 380 13.95 24.68 14.71
CA VAL A 380 12.57 24.94 14.33
C VAL A 380 11.66 23.84 14.86
N ASP A 381 10.52 24.25 15.43
CA ASP A 381 9.45 23.36 15.85
C ASP A 381 8.85 22.65 14.61
N THR A 382 8.83 21.32 14.63
CA THR A 382 8.37 20.50 13.50
C THR A 382 6.85 20.56 13.28
N ALA A 383 6.05 20.95 14.28
CA ALA A 383 4.61 21.02 14.18
C ALA A 383 4.13 22.31 13.49
N LYS A 384 4.67 23.46 13.88
CA LYS A 384 4.24 24.79 13.41
C LYS A 384 5.26 25.51 12.52
N GLY A 385 6.54 25.16 12.63
CA GLY A 385 7.60 25.82 11.88
C GLY A 385 8.05 27.13 12.53
N ASN A 386 7.94 27.24 13.86
CA ASN A 386 8.41 28.40 14.59
C ASN A 386 9.89 28.24 14.95
N ILE A 387 10.67 29.31 14.81
CA ILE A 387 12.08 29.33 15.23
C ILE A 387 12.13 29.28 16.75
N LEU A 388 12.78 28.25 17.30
CA LEU A 388 13.01 28.04 18.72
C LEU A 388 14.35 28.65 19.15
N GLN A 389 15.38 28.53 18.31
CA GLN A 389 16.72 29.03 18.57
C GLN A 389 17.42 29.35 17.24
N ALA A 390 18.32 30.33 17.27
CA ALA A 390 19.16 30.71 16.13
C ALA A 390 20.61 30.88 16.58
N SER A 391 21.55 30.35 15.80
CA SER A 391 22.99 30.28 16.09
C SER A 391 23.82 30.32 14.80
N GLY A 392 25.14 30.32 14.90
CA GLY A 392 26.05 30.22 13.75
C GLY A 392 26.41 31.56 13.10
N ARG A 393 26.19 32.68 13.81
CA ARG A 393 26.41 34.01 13.24
C ARG A 393 27.91 34.30 13.11
N ASN A 394 28.35 34.83 11.96
CA ASN A 394 29.75 35.18 11.69
C ASN A 394 30.73 34.00 11.71
N MET A 395 30.26 32.77 11.57
CA MET A 395 31.10 31.56 11.65
C MET A 395 31.45 30.98 10.28
N PHE A 396 30.52 31.02 9.33
CA PHE A 396 30.58 30.24 8.09
C PHE A 396 30.69 31.13 6.87
N TYR A 397 31.29 30.61 5.80
CA TYR A 397 31.38 31.28 4.50
C TYR A 397 30.51 30.59 3.47
N LEU A 398 30.49 29.26 3.46
CA LEU A 398 29.72 28.51 2.50
C LEU A 398 29.28 27.15 3.08
N PRO A 399 28.29 27.17 4.00
CA PRO A 399 27.63 25.99 4.59
C PRO A 399 27.31 24.88 3.59
N HIS A 400 27.53 23.62 3.96
CA HIS A 400 27.05 22.46 3.19
C HIS A 400 26.23 21.51 4.05
N GLY A 401 26.81 20.43 4.58
CA GLY A 401 26.13 19.43 5.40
C GLY A 401 26.09 19.77 6.89
N ILE A 402 25.12 19.18 7.59
CA ILE A 402 24.96 19.28 9.05
C ILE A 402 24.44 17.96 9.62
N THR A 403 24.98 17.53 10.76
CA THR A 403 24.39 16.48 11.60
C THR A 403 24.48 16.86 13.07
N THR A 404 23.71 16.18 13.91
CA THR A 404 23.68 16.38 15.37
C THR A 404 24.24 15.15 16.07
N ASP A 405 25.08 15.36 17.08
CA ASP A 405 25.50 14.27 17.95
C ASP A 405 24.53 14.05 19.12
N LYS A 406 24.76 13.00 19.92
CA LYS A 406 23.93 12.63 21.07
C LYS A 406 23.81 13.72 22.15
N GLU A 407 24.72 14.70 22.15
CA GLU A 407 24.74 15.85 23.06
C GLU A 407 24.09 17.09 22.40
N ASN A 408 23.46 16.90 21.23
CA ASN A 408 22.93 17.93 20.33
C ASN A 408 23.96 18.90 19.77
N ASN A 409 25.27 18.65 19.88
CA ASN A 409 26.25 19.51 19.20
C ASN A 409 26.12 19.35 17.69
N TYR A 410 26.39 20.42 16.96
CA TYR A 410 26.31 20.43 15.50
C TYR A 410 27.65 20.04 14.90
N TRP A 411 27.63 19.07 14.01
CA TRP A 411 28.76 18.76 13.14
C TRP A 411 28.42 19.28 11.76
N VAL A 412 29.24 20.20 11.25
CA VAL A 412 28.94 20.94 10.02
C VAL A 412 30.13 20.91 9.09
N THR A 413 29.86 20.93 7.79
CA THR A 413 30.87 21.12 6.75
C THR A 413 30.73 22.51 6.12
N ASP A 414 31.87 23.14 5.85
CA ASP A 414 31.93 24.39 5.10
C ASP A 414 32.90 24.22 3.93
N VAL A 415 32.36 24.33 2.72
CA VAL A 415 33.12 24.06 1.50
C VAL A 415 34.09 25.18 1.15
N ALA A 416 33.85 26.42 1.58
CA ALA A 416 34.77 27.53 1.38
C ALA A 416 35.95 27.45 2.37
N LEU A 417 35.67 27.02 3.60
CA LEU A 417 36.70 26.78 4.60
C LEU A 417 37.45 25.47 4.37
N HIS A 418 36.91 24.52 3.59
CA HIS A 418 37.43 23.15 3.47
C HIS A 418 37.57 22.46 4.84
N GLN A 419 36.60 22.68 5.72
CA GLN A 419 36.65 22.22 7.10
C GLN A 419 35.39 21.46 7.52
N VAL A 420 35.57 20.61 8.52
CA VAL A 420 34.48 20.04 9.33
C VAL A 420 34.60 20.59 10.74
N LEU A 421 33.53 21.16 11.27
CA LEU A 421 33.50 21.81 12.58
C LEU A 421 32.48 21.13 13.49
N LYS A 422 32.87 20.87 14.74
CA LYS A 422 31.93 20.59 15.83
C LYS A 422 31.62 21.89 16.55
N VAL A 423 30.37 22.30 16.62
CA VAL A 423 29.89 23.53 17.24
C VAL A 423 28.93 23.20 18.38
N SER A 424 29.07 23.91 19.49
CA SER A 424 28.17 23.71 20.64
C SER A 424 26.74 24.15 20.35
N SER A 425 25.77 23.43 20.90
CA SER A 425 24.35 23.79 20.85
C SER A 425 23.87 24.67 22.00
N ASP A 426 24.77 25.06 22.92
CA ASP A 426 24.46 25.91 24.07
C ASP A 426 24.09 27.37 23.72
N GLY A 427 24.09 27.69 22.42
CA GLY A 427 23.76 29.01 21.88
C GLY A 427 24.91 30.02 21.95
N ARG A 428 26.11 29.60 22.35
CA ARG A 428 27.30 30.46 22.41
C ARG A 428 28.21 30.37 21.20
N ASP A 429 27.79 29.68 20.13
CA ASP A 429 28.51 29.61 18.85
C ASP A 429 30.00 29.17 19.00
N THR A 430 30.27 28.30 19.98
CA THR A 430 31.64 27.87 20.31
C THR A 430 32.06 26.67 19.46
N ILE A 431 33.21 26.79 18.79
CA ILE A 431 33.84 25.67 18.06
C ILE A 431 34.53 24.75 19.07
N LEU A 432 34.06 23.51 19.16
CA LEU A 432 34.58 22.47 20.05
C LEU A 432 35.69 21.64 19.39
N LEU A 433 35.63 21.47 18.07
CA LEU A 433 36.62 20.75 17.27
C LEU A 433 36.61 21.32 15.85
N ALA A 434 37.79 21.42 15.24
CA ALA A 434 37.95 21.76 13.83
C ALA A 434 38.86 20.72 13.16
N LEU A 435 38.40 20.16 12.05
CA LEU A 435 39.17 19.28 11.18
C LEU A 435 39.37 19.99 9.84
N GLY A 436 40.55 19.88 9.25
CA GLY A 436 40.93 20.67 8.08
C GLY A 436 41.60 22.00 8.46
N GLU A 437 42.12 22.69 7.45
CA GLU A 437 42.70 24.02 7.59
C GLU A 437 41.88 25.03 6.79
N ALA A 438 41.46 26.12 7.45
CA ALA A 438 40.57 27.10 6.87
C ALA A 438 41.10 27.67 5.55
N PHE A 439 40.30 27.52 4.50
CA PHE A 439 40.57 27.99 3.14
C PHE A 439 41.76 27.34 2.42
N THR A 440 42.25 26.21 2.93
CA THR A 440 43.36 25.45 2.37
C THR A 440 42.82 24.10 1.87
N PRO A 441 42.52 23.95 0.57
CA PRO A 441 42.12 22.66 0.02
C PRO A 441 43.29 21.68 0.02
N GLY A 442 43.00 20.40 0.27
CA GLY A 442 43.99 19.32 0.18
C GLY A 442 43.35 17.94 0.17
N SER A 443 44.18 16.92 0.01
CA SER A 443 43.76 15.52 -0.11
C SER A 443 44.54 14.58 0.83
N ASP A 444 45.27 15.12 1.80
CA ASP A 444 45.95 14.32 2.83
C ASP A 444 45.00 14.02 4.01
N SER A 445 45.51 13.40 5.08
CA SER A 445 44.70 13.04 6.26
C SER A 445 44.33 14.21 7.17
N LYS A 446 44.85 15.41 6.90
CA LYS A 446 44.64 16.63 7.71
C LYS A 446 43.86 17.71 6.97
N HIS A 447 43.75 17.63 5.66
CA HIS A 447 43.06 18.57 4.80
C HIS A 447 41.89 17.91 4.08
N PHE A 448 40.87 18.71 3.80
CA PHE A 448 39.77 18.33 2.92
C PHE A 448 39.79 19.19 1.67
N CYS A 449 39.03 18.81 0.64
CA CYS A 449 38.75 19.66 -0.49
C CYS A 449 37.25 19.67 -0.76
N GLN A 450 36.62 20.68 -0.15
CA GLN A 450 35.18 20.93 -0.22
C GLN A 450 34.41 19.72 0.32
N PRO A 451 34.55 19.44 1.63
CA PRO A 451 33.84 18.34 2.27
C PRO A 451 32.33 18.58 2.18
N THR A 452 31.61 17.51 1.87
CA THR A 452 30.18 17.57 1.59
C THR A 452 29.37 17.31 2.85
N ASP A 453 29.62 16.21 3.56
CA ASP A 453 28.74 15.81 4.65
C ASP A 453 29.49 15.11 5.78
N VAL A 454 28.82 15.00 6.92
CA VAL A 454 29.36 14.39 8.13
C VAL A 454 28.29 13.55 8.82
N ALA A 455 28.64 12.30 9.14
CA ALA A 455 27.82 11.41 9.95
C ALA A 455 28.58 11.02 11.23
N VAL A 456 27.85 10.86 12.34
CA VAL A 456 28.43 10.50 13.64
C VAL A 456 27.74 9.24 14.15
N ASP A 457 28.53 8.25 14.57
CA ASP A 457 27.96 7.09 15.26
C ASP A 457 27.45 7.52 16.65
N PRO A 458 26.14 7.43 16.94
CA PRO A 458 25.59 7.83 18.23
C PRO A 458 26.12 7.02 19.42
N LYS A 459 26.68 5.82 19.18
CA LYS A 459 27.22 4.96 20.24
C LYS A 459 28.68 5.27 20.53
N SER A 460 29.57 5.10 19.55
CA SER A 460 31.01 5.30 19.75
C SER A 460 31.43 6.77 19.71
N GLY A 461 30.67 7.62 19.01
CA GLY A 461 31.04 9.00 18.69
C GLY A 461 32.06 9.11 17.55
N GLU A 462 32.35 8.02 16.84
CA GLU A 462 33.20 8.07 15.65
C GLU A 462 32.54 8.89 14.54
N ILE A 463 33.39 9.55 13.75
CA ILE A 463 32.99 10.57 12.79
C ILE A 463 33.36 10.08 11.41
N PHE A 464 32.43 10.21 10.47
CA PHE A 464 32.60 9.87 9.07
C PHE A 464 32.38 11.13 8.24
N VAL A 465 33.33 11.47 7.38
CA VAL A 465 33.30 12.69 6.56
C VAL A 465 33.39 12.31 5.09
N SER A 466 32.47 12.83 4.28
CA SER A 466 32.56 12.73 2.83
C SER A 466 33.31 13.93 2.28
N ASP A 467 34.42 13.65 1.62
CA ASP A 467 35.29 14.66 1.00
C ASP A 467 35.13 14.54 -0.52
N GLY A 468 34.13 15.25 -1.06
CA GLY A 468 33.43 14.78 -2.25
C GLY A 468 33.46 15.64 -3.52
N TYR A 469 33.73 16.96 -3.45
CA TYR A 469 33.70 17.79 -4.67
C TYR A 469 35.02 17.79 -5.44
N CYS A 470 36.17 17.90 -4.75
CA CYS A 470 37.47 17.72 -5.40
C CYS A 470 38.09 16.34 -5.15
N ASN A 471 37.69 15.70 -4.04
CA ASN A 471 38.17 14.40 -3.64
C ASN A 471 37.06 13.35 -3.81
N THR A 472 37.41 12.09 -3.59
CA THR A 472 36.53 10.93 -3.81
C THR A 472 36.77 9.90 -2.71
N ARG A 473 36.52 10.32 -1.46
CA ARG A 473 36.83 9.49 -0.28
C ARG A 473 35.91 9.76 0.89
N ILE A 474 35.76 8.75 1.73
CA ILE A 474 35.16 8.85 3.05
C ILE A 474 36.29 8.68 4.07
N LEU A 475 36.41 9.64 4.99
CA LEU A 475 37.39 9.60 6.07
C LEU A 475 36.70 9.26 7.38
N ARG A 476 37.35 8.43 8.20
CA ARG A 476 36.91 8.04 9.53
C ARG A 476 37.83 8.65 10.59
N PHE A 477 37.23 9.27 11.60
CA PHE A 477 37.94 9.87 12.73
C PHE A 477 37.41 9.35 14.07
N SER A 478 38.28 9.37 15.07
CA SER A 478 37.87 9.15 16.45
C SER A 478 37.01 10.30 16.97
N PRO A 479 36.27 10.14 18.09
CA PRO A 479 35.48 11.21 18.69
C PRO A 479 36.28 12.48 19.06
N LYS A 480 37.62 12.35 19.14
CA LYS A 480 38.55 13.45 19.42
C LYS A 480 39.16 14.07 18.17
N GLY A 481 38.72 13.67 16.98
CA GLY A 481 39.22 14.20 15.70
C GLY A 481 40.53 13.58 15.22
N GLN A 482 40.94 12.43 15.74
CA GLN A 482 42.14 11.74 15.25
C GLN A 482 41.79 10.90 14.03
N TYR A 483 42.55 11.04 12.95
CA TYR A 483 42.39 10.22 11.75
C TYR A 483 42.57 8.74 12.08
N LEU A 484 41.64 7.89 11.61
CA LEU A 484 41.66 6.45 11.81
C LEU A 484 41.93 5.71 10.50
N SER A 485 41.10 5.96 9.49
CA SER A 485 41.17 5.31 8.19
C SER A 485 40.43 6.13 7.13
N GLU A 486 40.62 5.77 5.87
CA GLU A 486 39.84 6.27 4.75
C GLU A 486 39.60 5.16 3.73
N TRP A 487 38.54 5.31 2.94
CA TRP A 487 38.28 4.48 1.77
C TRP A 487 37.71 5.32 0.63
N GLY A 488 37.94 4.88 -0.60
CA GLY A 488 37.67 5.66 -1.81
C GLY A 488 38.77 5.46 -2.85
N ALA A 489 38.68 6.20 -3.97
CA ALA A 489 39.53 6.33 -5.18
C ALA A 489 40.56 5.24 -5.62
N GLU A 490 41.17 4.44 -4.75
CA GLU A 490 42.20 3.43 -5.09
C GLU A 490 41.65 2.00 -5.31
N THR A 491 40.35 1.74 -5.08
CA THR A 491 39.74 0.39 -5.12
C THR A 491 38.76 0.14 -6.27
N GLY A 492 38.93 0.83 -7.41
CA GLY A 492 38.46 0.38 -8.72
C GLY A 492 36.96 0.43 -9.05
N ASN A 493 36.09 0.99 -8.19
CA ASN A 493 34.64 1.07 -8.47
C ASN A 493 33.86 2.24 -7.80
N PHE A 494 34.52 3.32 -7.37
CA PHE A 494 33.92 4.29 -6.42
C PHE A 494 33.52 5.67 -6.98
N SER A 495 32.69 6.34 -6.17
CA SER A 495 31.82 7.50 -6.39
C SER A 495 32.44 8.72 -7.02
N ARG A 496 31.74 9.44 -7.91
CA ARG A 496 32.33 10.66 -8.50
C ARG A 496 32.18 11.88 -7.56
N VAL A 497 31.08 11.96 -6.80
CA VAL A 497 30.90 12.95 -5.72
C VAL A 497 30.13 12.28 -4.58
N PRO A 498 30.77 11.78 -3.50
CA PRO A 498 30.06 11.38 -2.29
C PRO A 498 29.46 12.63 -1.64
N HIS A 499 28.16 12.85 -1.81
CA HIS A 499 27.50 14.13 -1.52
C HIS A 499 26.78 14.18 -0.17
N SER A 500 26.21 13.06 0.26
CA SER A 500 25.48 12.93 1.52
C SER A 500 25.81 11.61 2.19
N LEU A 501 25.83 11.60 3.52
CA LEU A 501 26.16 10.46 4.37
C LEU A 501 25.05 10.16 5.37
N VAL A 502 24.81 8.88 5.59
CA VAL A 502 23.97 8.43 6.71
C VAL A 502 24.59 7.21 7.38
N PHE A 503 24.66 7.23 8.72
CA PHE A 503 25.12 6.11 9.53
C PHE A 503 23.94 5.25 9.99
N LEU A 504 23.95 3.97 9.63
CA LEU A 504 22.90 2.99 9.95
C LEU A 504 23.30 2.24 11.22
N ALA A 505 22.86 2.76 12.38
CA ALA A 505 23.29 2.25 13.68
C ALA A 505 22.88 0.79 13.96
N ASP A 506 21.77 0.32 13.39
CA ASP A 506 21.29 -1.07 13.50
C ASP A 506 22.11 -2.05 12.65
N ARG A 507 22.88 -1.55 11.68
CA ARG A 507 23.69 -2.34 10.74
C ARG A 507 25.18 -2.13 10.87
N GLN A 508 25.61 -1.05 11.54
CA GLN A 508 27.02 -0.62 11.61
C GLN A 508 27.58 -0.35 10.20
N GLU A 509 26.78 0.34 9.38
CA GLU A 509 27.10 0.70 8.01
C GLU A 509 27.06 2.21 7.80
N VAL A 510 27.85 2.71 6.85
CA VAL A 510 27.75 4.07 6.31
C VAL A 510 27.24 3.97 4.88
N CYS A 511 26.11 4.60 4.59
CA CYS A 511 25.61 4.74 3.23
C CYS A 511 25.93 6.14 2.69
N VAL A 512 26.21 6.20 1.40
CA VAL A 512 26.70 7.38 0.69
C VAL A 512 25.83 7.63 -0.55
N ALA A 513 25.33 8.85 -0.70
CA ALA A 513 24.75 9.32 -1.96
C ALA A 513 25.89 9.69 -2.93
N ASP A 514 26.10 8.87 -3.95
CA ASP A 514 27.07 9.12 -5.02
C ASP A 514 26.37 9.92 -6.11
N ARG A 515 26.39 11.25 -5.94
CA ARG A 515 25.50 12.17 -6.66
C ARG A 515 25.62 11.98 -8.15
N GLU A 516 26.80 12.20 -8.71
CA GLU A 516 26.99 12.23 -10.16
C GLU A 516 26.84 10.88 -10.87
N ASN A 517 26.81 9.77 -10.14
CA ASN A 517 26.56 8.44 -10.71
C ASN A 517 25.11 7.96 -10.50
N GLY A 518 24.28 8.78 -9.82
CA GLY A 518 22.88 8.48 -9.57
C GLY A 518 22.70 7.16 -8.81
N ARG A 519 23.49 6.94 -7.75
CA ARG A 519 23.43 5.70 -6.96
C ARG A 519 23.70 5.93 -5.48
N ILE A 520 23.31 4.95 -4.67
CA ILE A 520 23.59 4.91 -3.23
C ILE A 520 24.48 3.71 -2.97
N GLN A 521 25.59 3.90 -2.26
CA GLN A 521 26.52 2.83 -1.90
C GLN A 521 26.65 2.73 -0.38
N CYS A 522 26.61 1.52 0.16
CA CYS A 522 26.75 1.28 1.61
C CYS A 522 27.99 0.45 1.90
N PHE A 523 28.64 0.78 3.01
CA PHE A 523 29.93 0.22 3.45
C PHE A 523 29.87 -0.19 4.90
N ILE A 524 30.60 -1.23 5.28
CA ILE A 524 30.83 -1.56 6.69
C ILE A 524 31.60 -0.39 7.32
N ALA A 525 31.05 0.21 8.37
CA ALA A 525 31.58 1.45 8.95
C ALA A 525 33.00 1.27 9.53
N GLU A 526 33.30 0.08 10.06
CA GLU A 526 34.61 -0.22 10.65
C GLU A 526 35.70 -0.39 9.59
N THR A 527 35.42 -1.13 8.52
CA THR A 527 36.43 -1.58 7.54
C THR A 527 36.42 -0.80 6.23
N GLY A 528 35.33 -0.09 5.90
CA GLY A 528 35.12 0.52 4.59
C GLY A 528 34.80 -0.48 3.48
N GLU A 529 34.53 -1.74 3.81
CA GLU A 529 34.21 -2.77 2.82
C GLU A 529 32.81 -2.54 2.20
N PHE A 530 32.72 -2.73 0.88
CA PHE A 530 31.48 -2.55 0.14
C PHE A 530 30.42 -3.60 0.55
N VAL A 531 29.24 -3.13 0.93
CA VAL A 531 28.09 -3.98 1.28
C VAL A 531 27.13 -4.09 0.09
N LYS A 532 26.70 -2.94 -0.45
CA LYS A 532 25.70 -2.91 -1.52
C LYS A 532 25.65 -1.59 -2.26
N GLU A 533 25.07 -1.68 -3.45
CA GLU A 533 24.68 -0.56 -4.30
C GLU A 533 23.18 -0.59 -4.59
N ILE A 534 22.56 0.59 -4.58
CA ILE A 534 21.19 0.87 -5.04
C ILE A 534 21.30 1.89 -6.17
N LYS A 535 21.04 1.44 -7.40
CA LYS A 535 21.00 2.27 -8.60
C LYS A 535 19.65 2.05 -9.30
N LYS A 536 19.00 3.13 -9.67
CA LYS A 536 17.64 3.14 -10.23
C LYS A 536 17.58 4.13 -11.38
N ASP A 537 16.95 3.73 -12.48
CA ASP A 537 16.74 4.60 -13.64
C ASP A 537 15.88 5.81 -13.25
N GLU A 538 14.98 5.61 -12.28
CA GLU A 538 14.10 6.63 -11.72
C GLU A 538 14.84 7.78 -11.03
N PHE A 539 16.09 7.59 -10.61
CA PHE A 539 16.89 8.69 -10.05
C PHE A 539 17.29 9.72 -11.10
N GLY A 540 17.26 9.39 -12.39
CA GLY A 540 17.58 10.37 -13.44
C GLY A 540 19.04 10.81 -13.47
N GLY A 541 19.95 10.00 -12.94
CA GLY A 541 21.39 10.24 -13.02
C GLY A 541 22.00 10.98 -11.83
N GLU A 542 21.21 11.62 -10.96
CA GLU A 542 21.75 12.28 -9.76
C GLU A 542 20.99 11.95 -8.46
N VAL A 543 21.71 11.69 -7.36
CA VAL A 543 21.12 11.53 -6.01
C VAL A 543 21.79 12.50 -5.04
N PHE A 544 21.05 13.48 -4.53
CA PHE A 544 21.62 14.56 -3.72
C PHE A 544 21.76 14.16 -2.26
N ALA A 545 20.69 13.66 -1.65
CA ALA A 545 20.70 13.37 -0.22
C ALA A 545 19.96 12.12 0.14
N ILE A 546 20.37 11.51 1.25
CA ILE A 546 19.79 10.29 1.79
C ILE A 546 19.63 10.36 3.31
N THR A 547 18.61 9.69 3.83
CA THR A 547 18.45 9.48 5.27
C THR A 547 17.90 8.08 5.56
N TYR A 548 17.98 7.63 6.81
CA TYR A 548 17.63 6.26 7.19
C TYR A 548 16.98 6.18 8.58
N ASN A 549 15.83 5.50 8.63
CA ASN A 549 15.15 5.11 9.86
C ASN A 549 14.38 3.79 9.64
N GLY A 550 15.12 2.70 9.37
CA GLY A 550 14.53 1.41 9.00
C GLY A 550 14.21 1.28 7.51
N LEU A 551 13.75 2.38 6.89
CA LEU A 551 13.73 2.58 5.43
C LEU A 551 14.77 3.62 5.01
N LEU A 552 15.16 3.56 3.74
CA LEU A 552 16.07 4.51 3.15
C LEU A 552 15.27 5.55 2.36
N PHE A 553 15.49 6.82 2.61
CA PHE A 553 14.87 7.91 1.89
C PHE A 553 15.93 8.61 1.06
N ALA A 554 15.58 9.04 -0.15
CA ALA A 554 16.50 9.74 -1.05
C ALA A 554 15.79 10.86 -1.79
N VAL A 555 16.53 11.87 -2.22
CA VAL A 555 16.06 12.90 -3.17
C VAL A 555 17.01 12.95 -4.36
N ASN A 556 16.47 12.97 -5.58
CA ASN A 556 17.27 13.17 -6.80
C ASN A 556 17.34 14.65 -7.17
N GLY A 557 18.14 14.96 -8.20
CA GLY A 557 18.21 16.30 -8.78
C GLY A 557 18.22 16.27 -10.30
N ASP A 558 18.31 17.45 -10.91
CA ASP A 558 18.39 17.58 -12.36
C ASP A 558 19.78 17.13 -12.86
N SER A 559 19.82 16.35 -13.93
CA SER A 559 21.08 15.88 -14.53
C SER A 559 21.18 16.33 -15.99
N PRO A 560 22.34 16.84 -16.43
CA PRO A 560 22.53 17.26 -17.83
C PRO A 560 22.51 16.08 -18.83
N TYR A 561 22.66 14.84 -18.36
CA TYR A 561 22.76 13.65 -19.21
C TYR A 561 21.47 12.82 -19.28
N HIS A 562 20.63 12.90 -18.26
CA HIS A 562 19.42 12.10 -18.11
C HIS A 562 18.29 12.95 -17.55
N SER A 563 17.11 12.86 -18.16
CA SER A 563 15.94 13.61 -17.69
C SER A 563 14.99 12.68 -16.95
N ALA A 564 14.87 12.89 -15.64
CA ALA A 564 13.81 12.31 -14.83
C ALA A 564 13.17 13.40 -13.95
N PRO A 565 11.91 13.24 -13.53
CA PRO A 565 11.29 14.16 -12.58
C PRO A 565 12.06 14.22 -11.25
N ILE A 566 12.24 15.43 -10.73
CA ILE A 566 12.83 15.64 -9.40
C ILE A 566 11.80 15.29 -8.32
N ARG A 567 12.13 14.29 -7.48
CA ARG A 567 11.25 13.68 -6.48
C ARG A 567 12.06 13.15 -5.29
N GLY A 568 11.35 12.89 -4.20
CA GLY A 568 11.81 12.04 -3.12
C GLY A 568 11.41 10.58 -3.34
N PHE A 569 12.20 9.67 -2.81
CA PHE A 569 12.05 8.22 -2.95
C PHE A 569 12.09 7.57 -1.57
N ILE A 570 11.21 6.60 -1.37
CA ILE A 570 11.21 5.70 -0.22
C ILE A 570 11.67 4.34 -0.70
N ILE A 571 12.73 3.81 -0.12
CA ILE A 571 13.45 2.65 -0.63
C ILE A 571 13.56 1.60 0.47
N ASN A 572 13.21 0.36 0.13
CA ASN A 572 13.49 -0.76 1.01
C ASN A 572 14.98 -1.08 0.97
N TYR A 573 15.68 -0.89 2.09
CA TYR A 573 17.12 -1.14 2.17
C TYR A 573 17.51 -2.58 1.74
N SER A 574 16.70 -3.59 2.10
CA SER A 574 16.99 -5.00 1.84
C SER A 574 16.73 -5.40 0.38
N SER A 575 15.53 -5.11 -0.14
CA SER A 575 15.16 -5.49 -1.51
C SER A 575 15.67 -4.51 -2.57
N LYS A 576 16.05 -3.30 -2.16
CA LYS A 576 16.44 -2.18 -3.02
C LYS A 576 15.30 -1.63 -3.88
N ASP A 577 14.06 -2.00 -3.58
CA ASP A 577 12.90 -1.53 -4.33
C ASP A 577 12.48 -0.13 -3.87
N ILE A 578 12.08 0.69 -4.84
CA ILE A 578 11.36 1.94 -4.56
C ILE A 578 9.95 1.53 -4.12
N LEU A 579 9.62 1.85 -2.86
CA LEU A 579 8.33 1.59 -2.23
C LEU A 579 7.30 2.66 -2.61
N ASP A 580 7.72 3.93 -2.58
CA ASP A 580 6.91 5.07 -3.05
C ASP A 580 7.81 6.23 -3.49
N THR A 581 7.22 7.22 -4.16
CA THR A 581 7.85 8.49 -4.52
C THR A 581 6.97 9.66 -4.11
N PHE A 582 7.58 10.77 -3.72
CA PHE A 582 6.85 11.96 -3.27
C PHE A 582 7.41 13.24 -3.88
N SER A 583 6.56 14.24 -4.03
CA SER A 583 6.92 15.57 -4.53
C SER A 583 5.94 16.61 -3.99
N PRO A 584 6.29 17.91 -3.96
CA PRO A 584 5.34 18.92 -3.55
C PRO A 584 4.29 19.15 -4.66
N ASN A 585 3.00 19.18 -4.32
CA ASN A 585 1.90 19.16 -5.30
C ASN A 585 1.76 20.47 -6.11
N LYS A 586 2.11 21.62 -5.52
CA LYS A 586 1.95 22.96 -6.12
C LYS A 586 3.27 23.66 -6.44
N LYS A 587 4.37 23.16 -5.88
CA LYS A 587 5.73 23.69 -6.07
C LYS A 587 6.57 22.50 -6.49
N GLU A 588 7.32 22.62 -7.56
CA GLU A 588 8.31 21.58 -7.90
C GLU A 588 9.52 21.72 -6.99
N PHE A 589 10.14 20.60 -6.64
CA PHE A 589 11.53 20.65 -6.19
C PHE A 589 12.37 21.32 -7.28
N LYS A 590 13.28 22.19 -6.87
CA LYS A 590 14.20 22.89 -7.78
C LYS A 590 15.63 22.38 -7.59
N MET A 591 16.06 22.25 -6.34
CA MET A 591 17.34 21.64 -6.00
C MET A 591 17.24 21.06 -4.58
N PRO A 592 16.57 19.92 -4.39
CA PRO A 592 16.45 19.29 -3.08
C PRO A 592 17.83 18.79 -2.66
N HIS A 593 18.39 19.46 -1.66
CA HIS A 593 19.80 19.35 -1.31
C HIS A 593 20.02 18.50 -0.06
N ASP A 594 19.02 18.42 0.82
CA ASP A 594 19.08 17.56 2.00
C ASP A 594 17.71 17.01 2.42
N ILE A 595 17.70 15.90 3.16
CA ILE A 595 16.49 15.20 3.63
C ILE A 595 16.68 14.62 5.04
N VAL A 596 15.68 14.79 5.91
CA VAL A 596 15.61 14.14 7.22
C VAL A 596 14.22 13.60 7.52
N GLU A 597 14.16 12.54 8.33
CA GLU A 597 12.92 11.95 8.81
C GLU A 597 12.88 12.01 10.35
N THR A 598 11.78 12.52 10.90
CA THR A 598 11.53 12.58 12.33
C THR A 598 11.04 11.24 12.88
N ARG A 599 11.14 11.05 14.20
CA ARG A 599 10.69 9.83 14.88
C ARG A 599 9.20 9.51 14.69
N ASP A 600 8.39 10.51 14.34
CA ASP A 600 6.96 10.37 14.06
C ASP A 600 6.64 10.10 12.59
N GLY A 601 7.66 9.94 11.72
CA GLY A 601 7.52 9.66 10.29
C GLY A 601 7.30 10.89 9.41
N SER A 602 7.39 12.12 9.96
CA SER A 602 7.41 13.32 9.13
C SER A 602 8.74 13.46 8.40
N ILE A 603 8.71 13.91 7.14
CA ILE A 603 9.89 14.08 6.31
C ILE A 603 10.06 15.55 5.96
N PHE A 604 11.30 16.03 6.05
CA PHE A 604 11.66 17.39 5.69
C PHE A 604 12.70 17.33 4.58
N VAL A 605 12.46 18.10 3.51
CA VAL A 605 13.39 18.24 2.39
C VAL A 605 13.81 19.70 2.29
N GLY A 606 15.11 19.96 2.42
CA GLY A 606 15.72 21.28 2.26
C GLY A 606 16.05 21.49 0.80
N ASP A 607 15.54 22.56 0.21
CA ASP A 607 15.74 22.87 -1.20
C ASP A 607 16.54 24.17 -1.35
N ALA A 608 17.72 24.03 -1.95
CA ALA A 608 18.72 25.09 -2.02
C ALA A 608 18.27 26.22 -2.97
N ASP A 609 17.70 25.88 -4.12
CA ASP A 609 17.36 26.87 -5.15
C ASP A 609 16.07 27.62 -4.80
N SER A 610 15.05 26.90 -4.34
CA SER A 610 13.80 27.53 -3.86
C SER A 610 13.97 28.26 -2.53
N LYS A 611 15.08 28.02 -1.80
CA LYS A 611 15.36 28.59 -0.46
C LYS A 611 14.27 28.26 0.55
N THR A 612 13.75 27.04 0.50
CA THR A 612 12.65 26.58 1.36
C THR A 612 12.89 25.19 1.91
N VAL A 613 12.20 24.88 3.00
CA VAL A 613 12.07 23.52 3.49
C VAL A 613 10.64 23.05 3.24
N PHE A 614 10.51 21.87 2.63
CA PHE A 614 9.24 21.21 2.41
C PHE A 614 9.00 20.19 3.52
N LYS A 615 7.81 20.22 4.13
CA LYS A 615 7.37 19.20 5.06
C LYS A 615 6.42 18.23 4.36
N PHE A 616 6.65 16.95 4.58
CA PHE A 616 5.79 15.85 4.19
C PHE A 616 5.40 15.08 5.45
N THR A 617 4.18 14.60 5.47
CA THR A 617 3.73 13.69 6.53
C THR A 617 3.09 12.51 5.87
N GLU A 618 3.21 11.35 6.49
CA GLU A 618 2.29 10.27 6.20
C GLU A 618 0.89 10.79 6.40
N LYS A 619 0.13 10.85 5.31
CA LYS A 619 -1.30 10.91 5.50
C LYS A 619 -1.69 9.51 5.87
N LEU A 620 -2.45 9.39 6.96
CA LEU A 620 -3.23 8.19 7.24
C LEU A 620 -4.36 8.09 6.18
N HIS A 621 -3.98 7.98 4.92
CA HIS A 621 -4.85 7.55 3.86
C HIS A 621 -4.79 6.05 3.86
N ARG A 622 -5.97 5.44 4.03
CA ARG A 622 -6.17 4.02 3.81
C ARG A 622 -5.75 3.71 2.37
N SER A 623 -4.50 3.27 2.21
CA SER A 623 -4.04 2.40 1.13
C SER A 623 -4.04 3.01 -0.28
N VAL A 624 -2.96 3.70 -0.68
CA VAL A 624 -2.50 3.68 -2.08
C VAL A 624 -1.84 2.33 -2.32
N LYS A 625 -2.66 1.31 -2.60
CA LYS A 625 -2.15 0.05 -3.14
C LYS A 625 -2.06 0.15 -4.65
N LYS A 626 -1.38 -0.80 -5.26
CA LYS A 626 -1.38 -1.03 -6.71
C LYS A 626 -2.60 -1.92 -7.04
N ALA A 627 -3.40 -1.53 -8.03
CA ALA A 627 -4.56 -2.32 -8.46
C ALA A 627 -4.12 -3.68 -8.98
N GLY A 628 -4.75 -4.76 -8.52
CA GLY A 628 -4.58 -6.05 -9.16
C GLY A 628 -4.48 -7.25 -8.22
N ILE A 629 -4.16 -8.39 -8.83
CA ILE A 629 -3.82 -9.63 -8.13
C ILE A 629 -2.30 -9.67 -7.98
N GLN A 630 -1.81 -9.76 -6.74
CA GLN A 630 -0.38 -9.96 -6.43
C GLN A 630 -0.17 -11.38 -5.90
N VAL A 631 0.83 -12.09 -6.42
CA VAL A 631 1.17 -13.46 -5.96
C VAL A 631 2.46 -13.45 -5.15
N GLN A 632 2.43 -14.05 -3.96
CA GLN A 632 3.61 -14.26 -3.10
C GLN A 632 3.87 -15.77 -2.88
N GLU A 633 5.12 -16.24 -2.96
CA GLU A 633 5.52 -17.63 -2.62
C GLU A 633 6.38 -17.70 -1.36
N LEU A 634 6.17 -18.76 -0.57
CA LEU A 634 7.04 -19.13 0.53
C LEU A 634 8.33 -19.82 0.03
N GLN A 635 9.48 -19.20 0.22
CA GLN A 635 10.80 -19.85 0.07
C GLN A 635 11.53 -19.86 1.43
N GLY A 636 11.56 -21.03 2.09
CA GLY A 636 12.02 -21.13 3.48
C GLY A 636 10.98 -20.57 4.45
N GLU A 637 11.35 -19.58 5.28
CA GLU A 637 10.44 -18.85 6.19
C GLU A 637 9.99 -17.47 5.65
N ILE A 638 10.41 -17.10 4.42
CA ILE A 638 10.21 -15.75 3.85
C ILE A 638 9.29 -15.82 2.63
N TRP A 639 8.29 -14.93 2.58
CA TRP A 639 7.38 -14.74 1.43
C TRP A 639 7.99 -13.78 0.39
N ARG A 640 8.07 -14.19 -0.88
CA ARG A 640 8.60 -13.39 -2.00
C ARG A 640 7.53 -13.15 -3.07
N VAL A 641 7.50 -11.96 -3.66
CA VAL A 641 6.58 -11.64 -4.77
C VAL A 641 7.06 -12.30 -6.06
N LEU A 642 6.16 -12.97 -6.78
CA LEU A 642 6.48 -13.70 -8.02
C LEU A 642 5.83 -13.11 -9.27
N GLY A 643 4.72 -12.37 -9.11
CA GLY A 643 3.99 -11.80 -10.23
C GLY A 643 2.96 -10.77 -9.78
N THR A 644 2.76 -9.77 -10.63
CA THR A 644 1.79 -8.69 -10.48
C THR A 644 1.11 -8.46 -11.83
N LEU A 645 -0.23 -8.47 -11.87
CA LEU A 645 -0.97 -8.04 -13.04
C LEU A 645 -1.59 -6.66 -12.77
N ASN A 646 -1.18 -5.67 -13.56
CA ASN A 646 -1.64 -4.29 -13.44
C ASN A 646 -2.89 -4.02 -14.29
N LEU A 647 -3.72 -3.10 -13.82
CA LEU A 647 -4.63 -2.35 -14.68
C LEU A 647 -3.79 -1.48 -15.64
N GLY A 648 -3.60 -1.94 -16.87
CA GLY A 648 -3.29 -1.02 -17.97
C GLY A 648 -4.51 -0.13 -18.26
N ASN A 649 -4.27 1.16 -18.50
CA ASN A 649 -5.18 2.22 -19.02
C ASN A 649 -6.70 1.94 -19.06
N PHE A 650 -7.33 1.50 -17.97
CA PHE A 650 -8.78 1.43 -17.88
C PHE A 650 -9.29 2.60 -17.05
N PHE A 651 -10.00 3.50 -17.74
CA PHE A 651 -10.57 4.71 -17.20
C PHE A 651 -12.05 4.47 -16.90
N ALA A 652 -12.46 4.61 -15.64
CA ALA A 652 -13.82 5.06 -15.37
C ALA A 652 -13.87 6.55 -15.76
N SER A 653 -14.09 6.83 -17.05
CA SER A 653 -14.38 8.18 -17.53
C SER A 653 -15.82 8.25 -17.99
N HIS A 654 -16.45 9.40 -17.74
CA HIS A 654 -17.87 9.66 -18.01
C HIS A 654 -18.25 9.60 -19.51
N LYS A 655 -17.34 9.23 -20.41
CA LYS A 655 -17.46 9.34 -21.88
C LYS A 655 -17.55 8.01 -22.65
N GLY A 656 -17.61 6.87 -21.97
CA GLY A 656 -17.63 5.54 -22.60
C GLY A 656 -18.98 4.81 -22.61
N TYR A 657 -20.09 5.49 -22.31
CA TYR A 657 -21.40 4.86 -22.16
C TYR A 657 -22.08 4.59 -23.51
N SER A 658 -22.29 3.32 -23.86
CA SER A 658 -23.33 2.94 -24.81
C SER A 658 -24.37 2.05 -24.13
N ARG A 659 -25.64 2.35 -24.39
CA ARG A 659 -26.84 1.80 -23.74
C ARG A 659 -27.26 0.44 -24.31
N GLN A 660 -26.38 -0.27 -25.00
CA GLN A 660 -26.72 -1.48 -25.75
C GLN A 660 -25.73 -2.60 -25.44
N GLY A 661 -26.22 -3.64 -24.76
CA GLY A 661 -25.47 -4.88 -24.53
C GLY A 661 -25.41 -5.36 -23.09
N PHE A 662 -26.50 -5.21 -22.32
CA PHE A 662 -26.69 -5.97 -21.08
C PHE A 662 -27.68 -7.09 -21.36
N ASP A 663 -27.22 -8.13 -22.04
CA ASP A 663 -27.94 -9.39 -22.12
C ASP A 663 -26.93 -10.53 -22.21
N GLN A 664 -27.13 -11.50 -21.30
CA GLN A 664 -26.54 -12.84 -21.23
C GLN A 664 -25.22 -13.04 -20.48
N LEU A 665 -25.34 -13.90 -19.45
CA LEU A 665 -24.33 -14.74 -18.80
C LEU A 665 -23.32 -14.02 -17.90
N SER A 666 -23.79 -13.49 -16.77
CA SER A 666 -22.99 -13.36 -15.55
C SER A 666 -23.70 -14.16 -14.45
N THR A 667 -22.98 -14.99 -13.69
CA THR A 667 -23.55 -15.81 -12.61
C THR A 667 -23.90 -15.02 -11.35
N GLU A 668 -23.51 -13.74 -11.27
CA GLU A 668 -23.95 -12.77 -10.26
C GLU A 668 -23.92 -11.38 -10.95
N SER A 669 -25.08 -10.80 -11.30
CA SER A 669 -25.16 -9.42 -11.80
C SER A 669 -25.40 -8.44 -10.62
N SER A 670 -24.89 -7.21 -10.72
CA SER A 670 -25.09 -6.18 -9.69
C SER A 670 -26.47 -5.51 -9.82
N ASP A 671 -27.20 -5.48 -8.72
CA ASP A 671 -28.45 -4.73 -8.57
C ASP A 671 -28.27 -3.22 -8.82
N GLN A 672 -29.18 -2.60 -9.58
CA GLN A 672 -29.16 -1.17 -9.91
C GLN A 672 -30.34 -0.43 -9.23
N GLU A 673 -30.05 0.64 -8.49
CA GLU A 673 -31.04 1.54 -7.86
C GLU A 673 -31.59 2.57 -8.86
N HIS A 674 -32.91 2.56 -9.10
CA HIS A 674 -33.65 3.67 -9.70
C HIS A 674 -34.33 4.47 -8.58
N ASN A 675 -34.02 5.77 -8.48
CA ASN A 675 -34.79 6.70 -7.65
C ASN A 675 -36.01 7.14 -8.47
N ASP A 676 -37.21 6.84 -7.99
CA ASP A 676 -38.47 7.39 -8.48
C ASP A 676 -38.84 8.62 -7.65
N GLU A 677 -38.17 9.74 -7.88
CA GLU A 677 -38.68 11.07 -7.53
C GLU A 677 -38.22 12.05 -8.61
N ASP A 678 -39.03 12.20 -9.66
CA ASP A 678 -39.27 13.48 -10.34
C ASP A 678 -40.43 13.28 -11.33
N SER A 679 -41.64 13.47 -10.81
CA SER A 679 -42.81 13.81 -11.62
C SER A 679 -42.85 15.32 -11.84
N SER A 680 -43.22 15.70 -13.06
CA SER A 680 -43.59 17.05 -13.56
C SER A 680 -42.47 18.08 -13.73
N ASP A 681 -42.00 18.29 -14.96
CA ASP A 681 -42.62 19.31 -15.81
C ASP A 681 -42.21 19.15 -17.29
N SER A 682 -43.14 19.58 -18.13
CA SER A 682 -43.32 19.35 -19.56
C SER A 682 -42.37 20.09 -20.51
N ASP A 683 -42.09 19.42 -21.64
CA ASP A 683 -42.05 19.88 -23.03
C ASP A 683 -41.38 21.23 -23.39
N ASN A 684 -40.30 21.14 -24.19
CA ASN A 684 -40.26 21.74 -25.53
C ASN A 684 -39.02 21.24 -26.31
N GLU A 685 -39.26 20.37 -27.30
CA GLU A 685 -38.38 20.21 -28.45
C GLU A 685 -38.55 21.41 -29.41
N GLU A 686 -37.48 21.85 -30.09
CA GLU A 686 -37.44 21.88 -31.57
C GLU A 686 -36.13 22.50 -32.14
N TYR A 687 -35.54 21.69 -33.03
CA TYR A 687 -34.90 21.97 -34.32
C TYR A 687 -33.58 22.75 -34.51
N SER A 688 -32.65 22.00 -35.11
CA SER A 688 -31.45 22.39 -35.86
C SER A 688 -31.75 23.17 -37.14
N ALA A 689 -30.91 24.17 -37.47
CA ALA A 689 -30.87 24.83 -38.78
C ALA A 689 -29.47 24.77 -39.42
N LEU A 690 -29.43 24.42 -40.71
CA LEU A 690 -28.27 24.34 -41.61
C LEU A 690 -27.83 25.74 -42.12
N PRO A 691 -26.56 25.92 -42.53
CA PRO A 691 -26.06 27.20 -43.04
C PRO A 691 -26.36 27.42 -44.54
N PRO A 692 -26.49 28.68 -45.01
CA PRO A 692 -26.80 29.00 -46.39
C PRO A 692 -25.55 29.06 -47.29
N PRO A 693 -25.69 28.86 -48.62
CA PRO A 693 -24.60 29.02 -49.57
C PRO A 693 -24.47 30.48 -50.01
N GLN A 694 -23.24 30.96 -50.21
CA GLN A 694 -22.98 32.17 -50.97
C GLN A 694 -22.16 31.86 -52.23
N SER A 695 -22.77 32.22 -53.34
CA SER A 695 -22.21 32.33 -54.68
C SER A 695 -21.45 33.65 -54.84
N SER A 696 -20.16 33.56 -55.21
CA SER A 696 -19.47 34.34 -56.26
C SER A 696 -17.97 34.08 -56.17
#